data_AF-A0A0F4LU96-F1
#
_entry.id   AF-A0A0F4LU96-F1
#
_cell.length_a   1.000
_cell.length_b   1.000
_cell.length_c   1.000
_cell.angle_alpha   90.00
_cell.angle_beta   90.00
_cell.angle_gamma   90.00
#
_symmetry.space_group_name_H-M   'P 1'
#
loop_
_entity.id
_entity.type
_entity.pdbx_description
1 polymer ?
#
loop_
_entity_poly.entity_id
_entity_poly.type
_entity_poly.pdbx_seq_one_letter_code
_entity_poly.pdbx_strand_id
1 'polypeptide(L)'
;MKKAEIIKLLNKNMTKNNIGFKISSNNMDKIAIDVSRVSDAKITKIINKIKNDKNIKINNLEKEKIRNFLIGYPVNLEHNLENYVPEITDMEYKEAYELIGEGFKRNESTMINSLVARIKKVFLSGKNTVTKDYLEYIREMQRGQNQLLIIEVDADDNYTADDISEIIKNKYSTLSNYHHAIILFKDSKKSTIDWSTIAKVAIFMEQFKKEHNFKVYEKRNKNRRIDELNSFLSKNGHIKYTSDLGREVEKFYDGVAYGFQFEDLFISSNGRTKILVMQKVELDENPKRCPECFQANVRGNSYPRVLYRSFECQNPSCPARSKIGRGKRFDLYGAKRSMMLSRNSKNDHIDSTTYTAFRRDIIEEKDITINRLISLYSWDGDTVEVVNTKTDMSKYRGRKINKSRYANFKKEVHFSNLSLVQLLKSISGSFIYSDDINIKKYRKVDSSYIFNGNSTDLVPMLDKKIGLKNINGAITSPPYYNAREYSQWTNLLCYLVDMMSNAKAIFDQLELDGTYIYNIGDVVGQDNIYIRSNMSKRRQMLGFYSIVIFEIVGYKTIGNIIWDKGEVQSKRNSTPNHFSGYVKPINAFEHCLIFSKNSDRDLISTSVEYIEPVKKINSKGENTLGHTAPYPERIAKLIIPFVKKDEYVIDPFLGSGTTIIALEEEGYMSVGFELETKYYELAVNRVYNLSSFV
;
A
#
# COMPACT_ATOMS: atom_id res chain seq x y z
N MET A 1 11.53 -6.39 43.67
CA MET A 1 10.63 -5.81 44.69
C MET A 1 9.55 -6.85 44.95
N LYS A 2 9.25 -7.18 46.20
CA LYS A 2 8.33 -8.30 46.50
C LYS A 2 6.87 -7.85 46.36
N LYS A 3 5.97 -8.77 46.00
CA LYS A 3 4.51 -8.51 45.87
C LYS A 3 3.91 -7.76 47.08
N ALA A 4 4.22 -8.20 48.30
CA ALA A 4 3.72 -7.59 49.53
C ALA A 4 4.14 -6.12 49.69
N GLU A 5 5.35 -5.79 49.23
CA GLU A 5 5.90 -4.43 49.27
C GLU A 5 5.15 -3.51 48.31
N ILE A 6 4.88 -3.99 47.08
CA ILE A 6 4.09 -3.26 46.08
C ILE A 6 2.69 -2.97 46.62
N ILE A 7 2.02 -3.99 47.17
CA ILE A 7 0.69 -3.85 47.77
C ILE A 7 0.68 -2.80 48.88
N LYS A 8 1.71 -2.81 49.76
CA LYS A 8 1.86 -1.83 50.84
C LYS A 8 1.98 -0.41 50.29
N LEU A 9 2.82 -0.19 49.29
CA LEU A 9 3.00 1.13 48.66
C LEU A 9 1.72 1.63 47.99
N LEU A 10 1.04 0.77 47.22
CA LEU A 10 -0.20 1.12 46.53
C LEU A 10 -1.31 1.47 47.52
N ASN A 11 -1.50 0.66 48.56
CA ASN A 11 -2.51 0.93 49.60
C ASN A 11 -2.20 2.22 50.36
N LYS A 12 -0.94 2.47 50.74
CA LYS A 12 -0.52 3.73 51.38
C LYS A 12 -0.82 4.93 50.49
N ASN A 13 -0.54 4.83 49.19
CA ASN A 13 -0.84 5.90 48.24
C ASN A 13 -2.36 6.11 48.08
N MET A 14 -3.14 5.03 47.99
CA MET A 14 -4.59 5.12 47.85
C MET A 14 -5.25 5.77 49.07
N THR A 15 -4.85 5.38 50.29
CA THR A 15 -5.30 6.02 51.53
C THR A 15 -4.93 7.50 51.57
N LYS A 16 -3.69 7.86 51.21
CA LYS A 16 -3.25 9.28 51.15
C LYS A 16 -4.09 10.12 50.18
N ASN A 17 -4.65 9.52 49.13
CA ASN A 17 -5.46 10.19 48.13
C ASN A 17 -6.97 10.00 48.34
N ASN A 18 -7.42 9.58 49.53
CA ASN A 18 -8.83 9.36 49.87
C ASN A 18 -9.57 8.41 48.90
N ILE A 19 -8.88 7.39 48.40
CA ILE A 19 -9.47 6.37 47.53
C ILE A 19 -9.95 5.22 48.43
N GLY A 20 -11.26 5.04 48.54
CA GLY A 20 -11.92 4.02 49.36
C GLY A 20 -11.79 2.59 48.82
N PHE A 21 -10.58 2.17 48.43
CA PHE A 21 -10.29 0.83 47.92
C PHE A 21 -8.95 0.32 48.45
N LYS A 22 -8.94 -0.92 48.92
CA LYS A 22 -7.73 -1.62 49.38
C LYS A 22 -7.42 -2.76 48.43
N ILE A 23 -6.26 -2.72 47.78
CA ILE A 23 -5.86 -3.78 46.86
C ILE A 23 -5.48 -5.05 47.64
N SER A 24 -6.11 -6.17 47.26
CA SER A 24 -5.83 -7.50 47.78
C SER A 24 -4.71 -8.19 47.00
N SER A 25 -4.19 -9.28 47.57
CA SER A 25 -3.19 -10.15 46.92
C SER A 25 -3.65 -10.62 45.54
N ASN A 26 -4.90 -11.11 45.44
CA ASN A 26 -5.51 -11.59 44.20
C ASN A 26 -5.71 -10.46 43.17
N ASN A 27 -6.18 -9.29 43.60
CA ASN A 27 -6.35 -8.15 42.69
C ASN A 27 -5.01 -7.67 42.12
N MET A 28 -3.93 -7.73 42.90
CA MET A 28 -2.60 -7.37 42.43
C MET A 28 -2.07 -8.36 41.38
N ASP A 29 -2.35 -9.66 41.53
CA ASP A 29 -1.95 -10.69 40.55
C ASP A 29 -2.57 -10.42 39.18
N LYS A 30 -3.85 -10.07 39.14
CA LYS A 30 -4.56 -9.70 37.90
C LYS A 30 -3.88 -8.51 37.21
N ILE A 31 -3.55 -7.48 37.99
CA ILE A 31 -2.83 -6.30 37.49
C ILE A 31 -1.44 -6.66 37.01
N ALA A 32 -0.75 -7.54 37.73
CA ALA A 32 0.61 -7.94 37.40
C ALA A 32 0.66 -8.61 36.03
N ILE A 33 -0.26 -9.56 35.77
CA ILE A 33 -0.39 -10.23 34.47
C ILE A 33 -0.80 -9.25 33.37
N ASP A 34 -1.76 -8.37 33.64
CA ASP A 34 -2.22 -7.38 32.66
C ASP A 34 -1.09 -6.42 32.21
N VAL A 35 -0.34 -5.88 33.16
CA VAL A 35 0.73 -4.89 32.92
C VAL A 35 1.98 -5.53 32.30
N SER A 36 2.37 -6.71 32.79
CA SER A 36 3.59 -7.41 32.36
C SER A 36 3.45 -8.03 30.97
N ARG A 37 2.23 -8.45 30.61
CA ARG A 37 1.89 -9.15 29.37
C ARG A 37 2.58 -10.52 29.23
N VAL A 38 3.08 -11.11 30.33
CA VAL A 38 3.82 -12.40 30.31
C VAL A 38 2.97 -13.52 29.72
N SER A 39 1.71 -13.60 30.14
CA SER A 39 0.78 -14.65 29.70
C SER A 39 0.04 -14.35 28.39
N ASP A 40 0.35 -13.26 27.67
CA ASP A 40 -0.42 -12.85 26.47
C ASP A 40 -0.32 -13.88 25.32
N ALA A 41 0.82 -14.59 25.21
CA ALA A 41 0.97 -15.67 24.22
C ALA A 41 0.03 -16.84 24.52
N LYS A 42 -0.06 -17.24 25.79
CA LYS A 42 -0.98 -18.29 26.29
C LYS A 42 -2.44 -17.87 26.12
N ILE A 43 -2.78 -16.66 26.54
CA ILE A 43 -4.11 -16.07 26.38
C ILE A 43 -4.50 -16.00 24.90
N THR A 44 -3.59 -15.62 24.01
CA THR A 44 -3.87 -15.56 22.56
C THR A 44 -4.18 -16.94 21.99
N LYS A 45 -3.47 -18.00 22.42
CA LYS A 45 -3.79 -19.38 22.04
C LYS A 45 -5.20 -19.78 22.50
N ILE A 46 -5.58 -19.42 23.72
CA ILE A 46 -6.92 -19.69 24.27
C ILE A 46 -7.99 -18.92 23.51
N ILE A 47 -7.77 -17.64 23.20
CA ILE A 47 -8.71 -16.85 22.39
C ILE A 47 -8.90 -17.50 21.02
N ASN A 48 -7.84 -17.99 20.38
CA ASN A 48 -7.97 -18.71 19.11
C ASN A 48 -8.75 -20.03 19.26
N LYS A 49 -8.55 -20.75 20.37
CA LYS A 49 -9.38 -21.93 20.70
C LYS A 49 -10.85 -21.55 20.86
N ILE A 50 -11.17 -20.49 21.61
CA ILE A 50 -12.54 -19.97 21.77
C ILE A 50 -13.17 -19.64 20.42
N LYS A 51 -12.44 -18.99 19.51
CA LYS A 51 -12.94 -18.70 18.14
C LYS A 51 -13.38 -19.96 17.42
N ASN A 52 -12.56 -21.01 17.51
CA ASN A 52 -12.83 -22.28 16.85
C ASN A 52 -13.98 -23.02 17.52
N ASP A 53 -13.90 -23.23 18.84
CA ASP A 53 -14.87 -24.02 19.61
C ASP A 53 -16.29 -23.41 19.59
N LYS A 54 -16.40 -22.08 19.56
CA LYS A 54 -17.68 -21.36 19.52
C LYS A 54 -18.07 -20.89 18.12
N ASN A 55 -17.22 -21.08 17.12
CA ASN A 55 -17.38 -20.54 15.77
C ASN A 55 -17.72 -19.02 15.74
N ILE A 56 -17.05 -18.24 16.60
CA ILE A 56 -17.28 -16.79 16.73
C ILE A 56 -16.19 -15.96 16.06
N LYS A 57 -16.59 -14.86 15.44
CA LYS A 57 -15.68 -13.84 14.92
C LYS A 57 -15.45 -12.79 16.00
N ILE A 58 -14.20 -12.63 16.40
CA ILE A 58 -13.80 -11.71 17.48
C ILE A 58 -12.96 -10.57 16.87
N ASN A 59 -13.45 -9.34 16.99
CA ASN A 59 -12.71 -8.12 16.64
C ASN A 59 -11.68 -7.74 17.74
N ASN A 60 -10.87 -6.70 17.51
CA ASN A 60 -9.83 -6.31 18.48
C ASN A 60 -10.39 -5.85 19.84
N LEU A 61 -11.57 -5.22 19.86
CA LEU A 61 -12.20 -4.75 21.09
C LEU A 61 -12.72 -5.93 21.93
N GLU A 62 -13.41 -6.87 21.28
CA GLU A 62 -13.86 -8.12 21.90
C GLU A 62 -12.67 -8.97 22.36
N LYS A 63 -11.57 -8.99 21.58
CA LYS A 63 -10.33 -9.67 21.96
C LYS A 63 -9.78 -9.13 23.28
N GLU A 64 -9.74 -7.80 23.46
CA GLU A 64 -9.29 -7.20 24.72
C GLU A 64 -10.28 -7.42 25.86
N LYS A 65 -11.60 -7.43 25.60
CA LYS A 65 -12.62 -7.78 26.61
C LYS A 65 -12.44 -9.23 27.11
N ILE A 66 -12.31 -10.18 26.19
CA ILE A 66 -12.08 -11.59 26.50
C ILE A 66 -10.74 -11.76 27.21
N ARG A 67 -9.68 -11.08 26.76
CA ARG A 67 -8.40 -11.07 27.47
C ARG A 67 -8.56 -10.62 28.92
N ASN A 68 -9.26 -9.51 29.16
CA ASN A 68 -9.47 -9.00 30.51
C ASN A 68 -10.28 -9.97 31.38
N PHE A 69 -11.30 -10.62 30.82
CA PHE A 69 -12.04 -11.69 31.49
C PHE A 69 -11.14 -12.88 31.84
N LEU A 70 -10.30 -13.35 30.90
CA LEU A 70 -9.38 -14.48 31.13
C LEU A 70 -8.31 -14.17 32.18
N ILE A 71 -7.98 -12.91 32.41
CA ILE A 71 -7.11 -12.44 33.51
C ILE A 71 -7.88 -12.42 34.85
N GLY A 72 -9.21 -12.44 34.83
CA GLY A 72 -10.07 -12.42 36.01
C GLY A 72 -10.59 -11.02 36.38
N TYR A 73 -10.58 -10.06 35.45
CA TYR A 73 -11.25 -8.78 35.65
C TYR A 73 -12.78 -8.91 35.50
N PRO A 74 -13.56 -8.09 36.22
CA PRO A 74 -15.02 -8.07 36.09
C PRO A 74 -15.41 -7.48 34.73
N VAL A 75 -15.68 -8.33 33.75
CA VAL A 75 -16.06 -7.93 32.39
C VAL A 75 -17.34 -8.67 32.01
N ASN A 76 -18.35 -7.91 31.57
CA ASN A 76 -19.55 -8.51 30.98
C ASN A 76 -19.23 -9.03 29.58
N LEU A 77 -19.43 -10.33 29.38
CA LEU A 77 -19.28 -11.01 28.11
C LEU A 77 -20.64 -11.50 27.61
N GLU A 78 -20.78 -11.59 26.30
CA GLU A 78 -21.98 -12.14 25.64
C GLU A 78 -22.04 -13.68 25.73
N HIS A 79 -20.89 -14.32 25.95
CA HIS A 79 -20.77 -15.78 26.04
C HIS A 79 -20.21 -16.19 27.39
N ASN A 80 -20.69 -17.30 27.94
CA ASN A 80 -20.03 -17.93 29.08
C ASN A 80 -18.71 -18.58 28.61
N LEU A 81 -17.59 -18.06 29.14
CA LEU A 81 -16.23 -18.49 28.84
C LEU A 81 -15.46 -18.98 30.08
N GLU A 82 -16.15 -19.29 31.18
CA GLU A 82 -15.53 -19.70 32.45
C GLU A 82 -14.59 -20.91 32.29
N ASN A 83 -14.98 -21.88 31.46
CA ASN A 83 -14.18 -23.09 31.17
C ASN A 83 -12.88 -22.83 30.38
N TYR A 84 -12.65 -21.59 29.94
CA TYR A 84 -11.45 -21.20 29.19
C TYR A 84 -10.45 -20.40 30.01
N VAL A 85 -10.77 -20.08 31.27
CA VAL A 85 -9.88 -19.30 32.13
C VAL A 85 -8.56 -20.08 32.31
N PRO A 86 -7.41 -19.52 31.89
CA PRO A 86 -6.13 -20.20 32.05
C PRO A 86 -5.76 -20.30 33.53
N GLU A 87 -5.20 -21.43 33.91
CA GLU A 87 -4.34 -21.49 35.08
C GLU A 87 -3.07 -20.69 34.81
N ILE A 88 -2.74 -19.72 35.67
CA ILE A 88 -1.51 -18.93 35.60
C ILE A 88 -0.53 -19.52 36.62
N THR A 89 0.66 -19.89 36.15
CA THR A 89 1.65 -20.58 36.97
C THR A 89 2.39 -19.63 37.92
N ASP A 90 2.93 -20.16 39.02
CA ASP A 90 3.79 -19.38 39.93
C ASP A 90 5.00 -18.76 39.24
N MET A 91 5.53 -19.43 38.21
CA MET A 91 6.62 -18.92 37.38
C MET A 91 6.20 -17.68 36.58
N GLU A 92 5.01 -17.70 35.97
CA GLU A 92 4.45 -16.54 35.25
C GLU A 92 4.22 -15.36 36.19
N TYR A 93 3.72 -15.61 37.41
CA TYR A 93 3.59 -14.55 38.42
C TYR A 93 4.95 -13.99 38.85
N LYS A 94 5.93 -14.86 39.11
CA LYS A 94 7.28 -14.44 39.47
C LYS A 94 7.88 -13.52 38.40
N GLU A 95 7.81 -13.92 37.13
CA GLU A 95 8.29 -13.11 36.01
C GLU A 95 7.53 -11.77 35.89
N ALA A 96 6.20 -11.80 36.05
CA ALA A 96 5.39 -10.58 36.02
C ALA A 96 5.81 -9.56 37.10
N TYR A 97 6.06 -10.03 38.33
CA TYR A 97 6.51 -9.17 39.43
C TYR A 97 7.96 -8.73 39.27
N GLU A 98 8.83 -9.54 38.66
CA GLU A 98 10.21 -9.13 38.31
C GLU A 98 10.18 -7.95 37.34
N LEU A 99 9.42 -8.06 36.24
CA LEU A 99 9.28 -7.00 35.24
C LEU A 99 8.68 -5.70 35.81
N ILE A 100 7.67 -5.82 36.68
CA ILE A 100 7.08 -4.65 37.35
C ILE A 100 8.09 -4.06 38.34
N GLY A 101 8.81 -4.91 39.07
CA GLY A 101 9.87 -4.51 40.00
C GLY A 101 10.98 -3.70 39.33
N GLU A 102 11.34 -4.00 38.07
CA GLU A 102 12.24 -3.16 37.29
C GLU A 102 11.67 -1.75 37.06
N GLY A 103 10.37 -1.64 36.78
CA GLY A 103 9.69 -0.36 36.68
C GLY A 103 9.79 0.45 37.97
N PHE A 104 9.58 -0.19 39.13
CA PHE A 104 9.72 0.46 40.43
C PHE A 104 11.15 0.94 40.70
N LYS A 105 12.16 0.12 40.36
CA LYS A 105 13.57 0.51 40.45
C LYS A 105 13.90 1.73 39.57
N ARG A 106 13.29 1.85 38.40
CA ARG A 106 13.48 2.98 37.49
C ARG A 106 12.80 4.25 37.99
N ASN A 107 11.54 4.15 38.40
CA ASN A 107 10.77 5.29 38.91
C ASN A 107 9.56 4.81 39.73
N GLU A 108 9.75 4.68 41.05
CA GLU A 108 8.72 4.22 41.98
C GLU A 108 7.44 5.07 41.90
N SER A 109 7.57 6.40 41.94
CA SER A 109 6.42 7.32 41.94
C SER A 109 5.55 7.16 40.68
N THR A 110 6.17 7.05 39.51
CA THR A 110 5.45 6.83 38.24
C THR A 110 4.72 5.49 38.23
N MET A 111 5.36 4.42 38.75
CA MET A 111 4.72 3.11 38.84
C MET A 111 3.54 3.12 39.80
N ILE A 112 3.69 3.70 41.00
CA ILE A 112 2.59 3.86 41.95
C ILE A 112 1.43 4.59 41.30
N ASN A 113 1.68 5.77 40.71
CA ASN A 113 0.63 6.60 40.11
C ASN A 113 -0.08 5.89 38.94
N SER A 114 0.66 5.17 38.09
CA SER A 114 0.08 4.44 36.96
C SER A 114 -0.75 3.24 37.40
N LEU A 115 -0.25 2.46 38.37
CA LEU A 115 -0.96 1.30 38.90
C LEU A 115 -2.22 1.73 39.65
N VAL A 116 -2.16 2.80 40.45
CA VAL A 116 -3.36 3.38 41.10
C VAL A 116 -4.37 3.88 40.05
N ALA A 117 -3.91 4.55 38.98
CA ALA A 117 -4.81 4.96 37.89
C ALA A 117 -5.47 3.77 37.19
N ARG A 118 -4.73 2.67 36.99
CA ARG A 118 -5.26 1.42 36.43
C ARG A 118 -6.27 0.76 37.38
N ILE A 119 -5.99 0.73 38.68
CA ILE A 119 -6.91 0.22 39.72
C ILE A 119 -8.22 1.01 39.67
N LYS A 120 -8.15 2.34 39.64
CA LYS A 120 -9.34 3.20 39.51
C LYS A 120 -10.13 2.83 38.26
N LYS A 121 -9.47 2.77 37.10
CA LYS A 121 -10.10 2.47 35.81
C LYS A 121 -10.82 1.12 35.81
N VAL A 122 -10.24 0.09 36.44
CA VAL A 122 -10.74 -1.28 36.34
C VAL A 122 -11.70 -1.67 37.46
N PHE A 123 -11.45 -1.23 38.70
CA PHE A 123 -12.22 -1.66 39.87
C PHE A 123 -13.20 -0.62 40.40
N LEU A 124 -13.00 0.67 40.12
CA LEU A 124 -13.77 1.76 40.75
C LEU A 124 -14.59 2.60 39.78
N SER A 125 -14.21 2.66 38.49
CA SER A 125 -14.91 3.47 37.51
C SER A 125 -16.12 2.73 36.91
N GLY A 126 -17.33 3.26 37.11
CA GLY A 126 -18.50 3.01 36.24
C GLY A 126 -18.36 3.80 34.93
N LYS A 127 -18.75 3.20 33.79
CA LYS A 127 -18.72 3.73 32.40
C LYS A 127 -17.68 4.84 32.13
N ASN A 128 -16.54 4.44 31.55
CA ASN A 128 -15.44 5.30 31.12
C ASN A 128 -15.87 6.45 30.17
N THR A 129 -15.79 7.71 30.62
CA THR A 129 -16.13 8.92 29.82
C THR A 129 -15.05 9.30 28.81
N VAL A 130 -13.82 8.79 28.95
CA VAL A 130 -12.67 9.17 28.07
C VAL A 130 -13.00 8.97 26.59
N THR A 131 -13.73 7.90 26.24
CA THR A 131 -14.13 7.68 24.84
C THR A 131 -15.04 8.80 24.34
N LYS A 132 -16.00 9.27 25.14
CA LYS A 132 -16.89 10.37 24.78
C LYS A 132 -16.11 11.67 24.60
N ASP A 133 -15.26 12.00 25.56
CA ASP A 133 -14.44 13.22 25.55
C ASP A 133 -13.47 13.22 24.35
N TYR A 134 -12.89 12.06 24.02
CA TYR A 134 -12.02 11.93 22.85
C TYR A 134 -12.78 12.06 21.53
N LEU A 135 -13.99 11.51 21.43
CA LEU A 135 -14.82 11.67 20.22
C LEU A 135 -15.19 13.13 19.99
N GLU A 136 -15.52 13.87 21.04
CA GLU A 136 -15.78 15.31 20.97
C GLU A 136 -14.53 16.09 20.56
N TYR A 137 -13.38 15.78 21.16
CA TYR A 137 -12.08 16.34 20.75
C TYR A 137 -11.78 16.13 19.25
N ILE A 138 -12.03 14.92 18.72
CA ILE A 138 -11.86 14.63 17.29
C ILE A 138 -12.86 15.44 16.44
N ARG A 139 -14.12 15.57 16.86
CA ARG A 139 -15.12 16.36 16.15
C ARG A 139 -14.72 17.83 16.05
N GLU A 140 -14.27 18.42 17.15
CA GLU A 140 -13.82 19.83 17.16
C GLU A 140 -12.60 20.05 16.27
N MET A 141 -11.64 19.12 16.27
CA MET A 141 -10.48 19.18 15.37
C MET A 141 -10.85 19.12 13.89
N GLN A 142 -11.96 18.47 13.55
CA GLN A 142 -12.40 18.21 12.18
C GLN A 142 -13.57 19.11 11.76
N ARG A 143 -13.92 20.07 12.61
CA ARG A 143 -15.07 20.94 12.44
C ARG A 143 -14.93 21.79 11.17
N GLY A 144 -15.98 21.80 10.36
CA GLY A 144 -16.01 22.54 9.09
C GLY A 144 -15.24 21.90 7.94
N GLN A 145 -14.61 20.73 8.16
CA GLN A 145 -13.98 19.94 7.11
C GLN A 145 -14.84 18.75 6.72
N ASN A 146 -14.62 18.23 5.52
CA ASN A 146 -15.13 16.94 5.08
C ASN A 146 -14.22 15.81 5.61
N GLN A 147 -14.79 14.63 5.83
CA GLN A 147 -14.09 13.40 6.23
C GLN A 147 -14.13 12.32 5.13
N LEU A 148 -14.72 12.62 3.98
CA LEU A 148 -14.63 11.83 2.76
C LEU A 148 -14.92 12.74 1.57
N LEU A 149 -14.11 12.62 0.53
CA LEU A 149 -14.33 13.25 -0.77
C LEU A 149 -14.56 12.15 -1.80
N ILE A 150 -15.65 12.23 -2.57
CA ILE A 150 -15.91 11.34 -3.70
C ILE A 150 -16.09 12.19 -4.94
N ILE A 151 -15.35 11.89 -6.01
CA ILE A 151 -15.40 12.59 -7.30
C ILE A 151 -15.82 11.57 -8.35
N GLU A 152 -16.88 11.86 -9.11
CA GLU A 152 -17.23 11.08 -10.31
C GLU A 152 -16.69 11.80 -11.55
N VAL A 153 -16.05 11.04 -12.44
CA VAL A 153 -15.52 11.48 -13.73
C VAL A 153 -16.12 10.55 -14.79
N ASP A 154 -17.06 11.07 -15.58
CA ASP A 154 -17.65 10.34 -16.70
C ASP A 154 -16.82 10.61 -17.97
N ALA A 155 -16.58 9.57 -18.78
CA ALA A 155 -15.79 9.68 -20.01
C ALA A 155 -16.33 10.73 -20.99
N ASP A 156 -17.65 10.92 -21.00
CA ASP A 156 -18.33 11.88 -21.89
C ASP A 156 -18.10 13.35 -21.48
N ASP A 157 -17.63 13.61 -20.25
CA ASP A 157 -17.26 14.96 -19.79
C ASP A 157 -15.93 15.44 -20.39
N ASN A 158 -15.13 14.52 -20.96
CA ASN A 158 -13.83 14.81 -21.59
C ASN A 158 -12.83 15.57 -20.70
N TYR A 159 -12.85 15.33 -19.39
CA TYR A 159 -11.87 15.94 -18.49
C TYR A 159 -10.46 15.42 -18.74
N THR A 160 -9.51 16.35 -18.83
CA THR A 160 -8.09 16.02 -18.87
C THR A 160 -7.56 15.65 -17.48
N ALA A 161 -6.35 15.08 -17.42
CA ALA A 161 -5.68 14.84 -16.15
C ALA A 161 -5.48 16.13 -15.32
N ASP A 162 -5.19 17.26 -15.98
CA ASP A 162 -5.00 18.55 -15.32
C ASP A 162 -6.32 19.12 -14.77
N ASP A 163 -7.42 18.95 -15.50
CA ASP A 163 -8.76 19.34 -15.03
C ASP A 163 -9.12 18.62 -13.73
N ILE A 164 -8.97 17.29 -13.71
CA ILE A 164 -9.26 16.46 -12.53
C ILE A 164 -8.30 16.82 -11.37
N SER A 165 -7.03 17.07 -11.70
CA SER A 165 -6.01 17.51 -10.74
C SER A 165 -6.34 18.88 -10.13
N GLU A 166 -6.95 19.79 -10.89
CA GLU A 166 -7.43 21.07 -10.38
C GLU A 166 -8.58 20.90 -9.37
N ILE A 167 -9.54 19.99 -9.64
CA ILE A 167 -10.60 19.64 -8.67
C ILE A 167 -9.97 19.17 -7.36
N ILE A 168 -9.01 18.24 -7.45
CA ILE A 168 -8.31 17.68 -6.29
C ILE A 168 -7.58 18.77 -5.51
N LYS A 169 -6.80 19.61 -6.19
CA LYS A 169 -6.04 20.71 -5.58
C LYS A 169 -6.98 21.66 -4.83
N ASN A 170 -8.11 22.02 -5.43
CA ASN A 170 -9.08 22.95 -4.85
C ASN A 170 -9.88 22.36 -3.68
N LYS A 171 -10.16 21.06 -3.71
CA LYS A 171 -10.86 20.36 -2.61
C LYS A 171 -9.93 19.88 -1.51
N TYR A 172 -8.62 19.92 -1.73
CA TYR A 172 -7.65 19.36 -0.80
C TYR A 172 -7.71 19.95 0.61
N SER A 173 -7.90 21.27 0.75
CA SER A 173 -7.98 21.95 2.05
C SER A 173 -9.30 21.69 2.79
N THR A 174 -10.37 21.34 2.07
CA THR A 174 -11.67 21.03 2.66
C THR A 174 -11.70 19.63 3.26
N LEU A 175 -10.85 18.71 2.78
CA LEU A 175 -10.72 17.36 3.33
C LEU A 175 -9.81 17.36 4.57
N SER A 176 -10.32 16.81 5.67
CA SER A 176 -9.55 16.66 6.90
C SER A 176 -8.42 15.65 6.76
N ASN A 177 -7.29 15.88 7.42
CA ASN A 177 -6.11 15.01 7.35
C ASN A 177 -6.46 13.55 7.76
N TYR A 178 -5.78 12.57 7.18
CA TYR A 178 -6.00 11.12 7.35
C TYR A 178 -7.33 10.55 6.81
N HIS A 179 -8.08 11.31 6.02
CA HIS A 179 -9.29 10.86 5.34
C HIS A 179 -9.06 10.59 3.85
N HIS A 180 -10.06 10.01 3.20
CA HIS A 180 -9.93 9.52 1.84
C HIS A 180 -10.52 10.48 0.81
N ALA A 181 -9.86 10.57 -0.33
CA ALA A 181 -10.44 11.00 -1.59
C ALA A 181 -10.61 9.75 -2.47
N ILE A 182 -11.79 9.60 -3.06
CA ILE A 182 -12.15 8.51 -3.96
C ILE A 182 -12.52 9.12 -5.30
N ILE A 183 -11.93 8.63 -6.39
CA ILE A 183 -12.25 9.07 -7.75
C ILE A 183 -12.78 7.87 -8.51
N LEU A 184 -14.00 8.00 -9.03
CA LEU A 184 -14.63 7.01 -9.90
C LEU A 184 -14.48 7.49 -11.34
N PHE A 185 -13.66 6.79 -12.11
CA PHE A 185 -13.55 6.96 -13.55
C PHE A 185 -14.51 5.99 -14.22
N LYS A 186 -15.49 6.52 -14.96
CA LYS A 186 -16.54 5.74 -15.60
C LYS A 186 -16.49 5.87 -17.11
N ASP A 187 -16.25 4.76 -17.78
CA ASP A 187 -16.39 4.67 -19.22
C ASP A 187 -17.87 4.77 -19.61
N SER A 188 -18.13 5.37 -20.77
CA SER A 188 -19.45 5.35 -21.40
C SER A 188 -19.53 4.23 -22.44
N LYS A 189 -20.67 4.10 -23.13
CA LYS A 189 -20.76 3.17 -24.27
C LYS A 189 -19.92 3.63 -25.47
N LYS A 190 -19.56 4.91 -25.54
CA LYS A 190 -18.90 5.54 -26.69
C LYS A 190 -17.46 5.97 -26.41
N SER A 191 -17.14 6.20 -25.14
CA SER A 191 -15.89 6.84 -24.72
C SER A 191 -15.28 6.06 -23.57
N THR A 192 -13.96 5.82 -23.62
CA THR A 192 -13.20 5.20 -22.53
C THR A 192 -12.28 6.25 -21.91
N ILE A 193 -12.10 6.19 -20.59
CA ILE A 193 -11.09 7.02 -19.94
C ILE A 193 -9.72 6.39 -20.16
N ASP A 194 -8.78 7.19 -20.64
CA ASP A 194 -7.40 6.79 -20.83
C ASP A 194 -6.74 6.45 -19.47
N TRP A 195 -6.04 5.32 -19.43
CA TRP A 195 -5.21 4.93 -18.29
C TRP A 195 -4.10 5.93 -17.99
N SER A 196 -3.62 6.65 -19.00
CA SER A 196 -2.73 7.82 -18.83
C SER A 196 -3.33 8.87 -17.90
N THR A 197 -4.60 9.21 -18.10
CA THR A 197 -5.31 10.20 -17.28
C THR A 197 -5.38 9.75 -15.82
N ILE A 198 -5.74 8.48 -15.59
CA ILE A 198 -5.82 7.91 -14.24
C ILE A 198 -4.44 7.93 -13.56
N ALA A 199 -3.39 7.49 -14.26
CA ALA A 199 -2.03 7.45 -13.76
C ALA A 199 -1.50 8.86 -13.42
N LYS A 200 -1.68 9.83 -14.31
CA LYS A 200 -1.26 11.22 -14.11
C LYS A 200 -1.95 11.86 -12.90
N VAL A 201 -3.25 11.64 -12.76
CA VAL A 201 -4.01 12.11 -11.59
C VAL A 201 -3.48 11.47 -10.30
N ALA A 202 -3.27 10.16 -10.27
CA ALA A 202 -2.74 9.46 -9.09
C ALA A 202 -1.34 9.96 -8.69
N ILE A 203 -0.46 10.17 -9.67
CA ILE A 203 0.90 10.68 -9.45
C ILE A 203 0.89 12.13 -8.99
N PHE A 204 0.02 12.97 -9.58
CA PHE A 204 -0.22 14.33 -9.09
C PHE A 204 -0.66 14.32 -7.64
N MET A 205 -1.65 13.50 -7.28
CA MET A 205 -2.17 13.39 -5.93
C MET A 205 -1.09 13.07 -4.88
N GLU A 206 -0.09 12.25 -5.21
CA GLU A 206 1.00 11.96 -4.27
C GLU A 206 2.02 13.07 -4.10
N GLN A 207 2.11 14.01 -5.06
CA GLN A 207 3.31 14.84 -5.19
C GLN A 207 3.08 16.35 -5.40
N PHE A 208 1.82 16.80 -5.53
CA PHE A 208 1.54 18.20 -5.87
C PHE A 208 1.86 19.21 -4.77
N LYS A 209 2.18 18.77 -3.55
CA LYS A 209 2.70 19.63 -2.46
C LYS A 209 4.11 19.23 -2.06
N LYS A 210 4.83 20.16 -1.43
CA LYS A 210 6.22 19.99 -0.98
C LYS A 210 6.36 20.38 0.49
N GLU A 211 6.96 19.53 1.31
CA GLU A 211 7.19 19.73 2.74
C GLU A 211 8.69 19.91 3.02
N HIS A 212 9.06 21.06 3.60
CA HIS A 212 10.43 21.43 3.92
C HIS A 212 10.74 21.39 5.43
N ASN A 213 9.74 21.15 6.29
CA ASN A 213 9.89 21.14 7.74
C ASN A 213 9.98 19.74 8.34
N PHE A 214 10.02 18.69 7.51
CA PHE A 214 10.14 17.32 7.99
C PHE A 214 11.56 17.01 8.46
N LYS A 215 11.86 17.33 9.72
CA LYS A 215 13.20 17.29 10.34
C LYS A 215 13.96 15.97 10.14
N VAL A 216 13.26 14.83 10.11
CA VAL A 216 13.90 13.52 9.90
C VAL A 216 14.54 13.45 8.52
N TYR A 217 13.87 13.98 7.50
CA TYR A 217 14.39 14.06 6.16
C TYR A 217 15.52 15.10 6.06
N GLU A 218 15.21 16.36 6.38
CA GLU A 218 16.13 17.50 6.20
C GLU A 218 17.46 17.31 6.95
N LYS A 219 17.44 16.84 8.21
CA LYS A 219 18.66 16.78 9.03
C LYS A 219 19.51 15.53 8.84
N ARG A 220 18.94 14.44 8.31
CA ARG A 220 19.59 13.11 8.39
C ARG A 220 19.58 12.33 7.08
N ASN A 221 18.68 12.63 6.15
CA ASN A 221 18.48 11.80 4.96
C ASN A 221 18.68 12.54 3.64
N LYS A 222 18.34 13.84 3.56
CA LYS A 222 18.37 14.62 2.31
C LYS A 222 19.66 14.45 1.49
N ASN A 223 20.81 14.85 2.03
CA ASN A 223 22.08 14.72 1.31
C ASN A 223 22.39 13.27 0.93
N ARG A 224 22.11 12.31 1.83
CA ARG A 224 22.29 10.88 1.54
C ARG A 224 21.39 10.36 0.43
N ARG A 225 20.21 10.95 0.18
CA ARG A 225 19.33 10.57 -0.93
C ARG A 225 19.82 11.19 -2.25
N ILE A 226 20.28 12.44 -2.19
CA ILE A 226 20.92 13.14 -3.32
C ILE A 226 22.17 12.36 -3.77
N ASP A 227 23.08 12.07 -2.85
CA ASP A 227 24.32 11.34 -3.12
C ASP A 227 24.05 9.94 -3.69
N GLU A 228 23.04 9.24 -3.16
CA GLU A 228 22.66 7.90 -3.62
C GLU A 228 22.17 7.92 -5.07
N LEU A 229 21.26 8.85 -5.42
CA LEU A 229 20.75 8.95 -6.78
C LEU A 229 21.82 9.45 -7.76
N ASN A 230 22.60 10.47 -7.39
CA ASN A 230 23.71 10.95 -8.22
C ASN A 230 24.78 9.86 -8.44
N SER A 231 25.11 9.08 -7.40
CA SER A 231 26.04 7.95 -7.57
C SER A 231 25.47 6.86 -8.46
N PHE A 232 24.17 6.61 -8.43
CA PHE A 232 23.54 5.65 -9.34
C PHE A 232 23.59 6.16 -10.78
N LEU A 233 23.15 7.40 -11.03
CA LEU A 233 23.10 7.97 -12.38
C LEU A 233 24.49 8.11 -13.02
N SER A 234 25.50 8.51 -12.26
CA SER A 234 26.89 8.66 -12.77
C SER A 234 27.60 7.34 -13.05
N LYS A 235 27.19 6.24 -12.41
CA LYS A 235 27.75 4.90 -12.64
C LYS A 235 26.94 4.07 -13.64
N ASN A 236 25.76 4.54 -14.02
CA ASN A 236 24.90 3.83 -14.96
C ASN A 236 25.44 4.04 -16.39
N GLY A 237 25.82 2.95 -17.05
CA GLY A 237 26.40 2.98 -18.40
C GLY A 237 25.45 3.49 -19.49
N HIS A 238 24.15 3.56 -19.20
CA HIS A 238 23.11 4.04 -20.11
C HIS A 238 22.80 5.52 -19.96
N ILE A 239 23.54 6.27 -19.14
CA ILE A 239 23.25 7.67 -18.81
C ILE A 239 24.48 8.54 -19.01
N LYS A 240 24.35 9.57 -19.85
CA LYS A 240 25.33 10.65 -19.94
C LYS A 240 25.14 11.61 -18.77
N TYR A 241 25.81 11.33 -17.66
CA TYR A 241 25.73 12.19 -16.47
C TYR A 241 26.38 13.57 -16.71
N THR A 242 25.68 14.63 -16.31
CA THR A 242 26.16 16.03 -16.39
C THR A 242 25.92 16.76 -15.08
N SER A 243 26.59 17.91 -14.89
CA SER A 243 26.31 18.80 -13.77
C SER A 243 24.85 19.24 -13.70
N ASP A 244 24.21 19.40 -14.86
CA ASP A 244 22.83 19.86 -14.98
C ASP A 244 21.87 18.80 -14.48
N LEU A 245 22.11 17.53 -14.83
CA LEU A 245 21.36 16.40 -14.28
C LEU A 245 21.51 16.31 -12.76
N GLY A 246 22.73 16.55 -12.23
CA GLY A 246 22.95 16.63 -10.79
C GLY A 246 22.13 17.73 -10.10
N ARG A 247 22.00 18.91 -10.74
CA ARG A 247 21.15 20.01 -10.24
C ARG A 247 19.66 19.63 -10.25
N GLU A 248 19.19 18.86 -11.24
CA GLU A 248 17.81 18.38 -11.25
C GLU A 248 17.53 17.38 -10.12
N VAL A 249 18.51 16.54 -9.75
CA VAL A 249 18.42 15.67 -8.57
C VAL A 249 18.31 16.51 -7.28
N GLU A 250 19.12 17.55 -7.13
CA GLU A 250 19.05 18.46 -5.97
C GLU A 250 17.69 19.17 -5.87
N LYS A 251 17.17 19.68 -7.00
CA LYS A 251 15.83 20.30 -7.06
C LYS A 251 14.74 19.30 -6.65
N PHE A 252 14.79 18.06 -7.14
CA PHE A 252 13.82 17.03 -6.75
C PHE A 252 13.84 16.77 -5.23
N TYR A 253 15.02 16.79 -4.61
CA TYR A 253 15.21 16.50 -3.19
C TYR A 253 15.17 17.75 -2.28
N ASP A 254 14.80 18.93 -2.78
CA ASP A 254 14.74 20.16 -1.98
C ASP A 254 13.74 20.11 -0.80
N GLY A 255 12.81 19.15 -0.83
CA GLY A 255 11.84 18.81 0.20
C GLY A 255 11.14 17.48 -0.10
N VAL A 256 10.25 17.05 0.78
CA VAL A 256 9.46 15.81 0.61
C VAL A 256 8.17 16.12 -0.14
N ALA A 257 7.98 15.49 -1.31
CA ALA A 257 6.71 15.60 -2.03
C ALA A 257 5.59 14.87 -1.26
N TYR A 258 4.40 15.47 -1.21
CA TYR A 258 3.25 14.92 -0.52
C TYR A 258 1.91 15.40 -1.10
N GLY A 259 0.84 14.85 -0.55
CA GLY A 259 -0.55 15.23 -0.79
C GLY A 259 -1.45 14.13 -0.27
N PHE A 260 -1.58 13.09 -1.08
CA PHE A 260 -2.21 11.84 -0.74
C PHE A 260 -1.23 10.66 -0.80
N GLN A 261 -1.65 9.52 -0.25
CA GLN A 261 -0.96 8.24 -0.38
C GLN A 261 -1.91 7.24 -1.03
N PHE A 262 -1.41 6.52 -2.03
CA PHE A 262 -2.16 5.45 -2.67
C PHE A 262 -2.51 4.33 -1.69
N GLU A 263 -3.79 3.97 -1.62
CA GLU A 263 -4.28 2.88 -0.78
C GLU A 263 -4.74 1.70 -1.64
N ASP A 264 -5.70 1.93 -2.54
CA ASP A 264 -6.34 0.87 -3.32
C ASP A 264 -6.82 1.40 -4.69
N LEU A 265 -6.84 0.52 -5.69
CA LEU A 265 -7.47 0.71 -7.00
C LEU A 265 -8.46 -0.44 -7.18
N PHE A 266 -9.74 -0.15 -7.39
CA PHE A 266 -10.74 -1.17 -7.72
C PHE A 266 -11.13 -1.08 -9.18
N ILE A 267 -11.38 -2.23 -9.80
CA ILE A 267 -11.85 -2.33 -11.19
C ILE A 267 -13.18 -3.07 -11.22
N SER A 268 -14.14 -2.59 -12.00
CA SER A 268 -15.37 -3.34 -12.20
C SER A 268 -15.13 -4.59 -13.05
N SER A 269 -15.91 -5.64 -12.84
CA SER A 269 -15.79 -6.93 -13.55
C SER A 269 -15.90 -6.82 -15.08
N ASN A 270 -16.50 -5.73 -15.57
CA ASN A 270 -16.60 -5.41 -17.00
C ASN A 270 -15.59 -4.34 -17.48
N GLY A 271 -14.68 -3.89 -16.61
CA GLY A 271 -13.63 -2.91 -16.91
C GLY A 271 -14.07 -1.45 -17.02
N ARG A 272 -15.38 -1.14 -16.95
CA ARG A 272 -15.91 0.21 -17.23
C ARG A 272 -15.69 1.21 -16.11
N THR A 273 -15.68 0.76 -14.86
CA THR A 273 -15.53 1.64 -13.70
C THR A 273 -14.22 1.34 -12.99
N LYS A 274 -13.37 2.37 -12.86
CA LYS A 274 -12.12 2.32 -12.09
C LYS A 274 -12.23 3.24 -10.89
N ILE A 275 -11.94 2.74 -9.69
CA ILE A 275 -12.09 3.47 -8.44
C ILE A 275 -10.71 3.65 -7.80
N LEU A 276 -10.17 4.87 -7.87
CA LEU A 276 -8.91 5.24 -7.24
C LEU A 276 -9.16 5.71 -5.80
N VAL A 277 -8.57 5.05 -4.81
CA VAL A 277 -8.68 5.41 -3.39
C VAL A 277 -7.35 5.93 -2.86
N MET A 278 -7.37 7.17 -2.40
CA MET A 278 -6.20 7.91 -1.95
C MET A 278 -6.45 8.45 -0.53
N GLN A 279 -5.49 8.30 0.38
CA GLN A 279 -5.58 8.85 1.74
C GLN A 279 -4.80 10.16 1.85
N LYS A 280 -5.42 11.24 2.30
CA LYS A 280 -4.75 12.52 2.57
C LYS A 280 -3.79 12.36 3.74
N VAL A 281 -2.54 12.81 3.56
CA VAL A 281 -1.51 12.76 4.59
C VAL A 281 -0.72 14.05 4.61
N GLU A 282 -0.88 14.82 5.68
CA GLU A 282 -0.11 16.03 5.96
C GLU A 282 0.67 15.89 7.25
N LEU A 283 1.86 16.49 7.29
CA LEU A 283 2.65 16.58 8.51
C LEU A 283 1.88 17.40 9.55
N ASP A 284 1.58 16.77 10.68
CA ASP A 284 0.96 17.44 11.83
C ASP A 284 1.78 17.18 13.08
N GLU A 285 2.60 18.16 13.44
CA GLU A 285 3.47 18.10 14.62
C GLU A 285 2.75 18.51 15.92
N ASN A 286 1.49 18.96 15.83
CA ASN A 286 0.78 19.45 17.01
C ASN A 286 0.50 18.31 18.00
N PRO A 287 0.87 18.45 19.29
CA PRO A 287 0.60 17.46 20.32
C PRO A 287 -0.87 17.04 20.36
N LYS A 288 -1.13 15.72 20.42
CA LYS A 288 -2.48 15.16 20.53
C LYS A 288 -2.74 14.66 21.94
N ARG A 289 -3.98 14.80 22.42
CA ARG A 289 -4.37 14.25 23.73
C ARG A 289 -4.21 12.74 23.75
N CYS A 290 -3.83 12.19 24.90
CA CYS A 290 -3.69 10.75 25.07
C CYS A 290 -5.06 10.04 25.02
N PRO A 291 -5.25 8.99 24.19
CA PRO A 291 -6.53 8.28 24.09
C PRO A 291 -6.92 7.47 25.34
N GLU A 292 -6.06 7.39 26.35
CA GLU A 292 -6.31 6.59 27.57
C GLU A 292 -6.58 7.43 28.81
N CYS A 293 -5.95 8.60 28.93
CA CYS A 293 -6.10 9.48 30.09
C CYS A 293 -6.57 10.89 29.73
N PHE A 294 -6.79 11.16 28.43
CA PHE A 294 -7.22 12.45 27.86
C PHE A 294 -6.31 13.66 28.15
N GLN A 295 -5.16 13.44 28.80
CA GLN A 295 -4.21 14.50 29.12
C GLN A 295 -3.45 14.96 27.86
N ALA A 296 -3.20 16.27 27.80
CA ALA A 296 -2.38 16.90 26.77
C ALA A 296 -0.87 16.77 27.02
N ASN A 297 -0.46 16.30 28.20
CA ASN A 297 0.94 16.07 28.53
C ASN A 297 1.52 14.87 27.75
N VAL A 298 2.04 15.16 26.55
CA VAL A 298 2.61 14.20 25.61
C VAL A 298 3.89 14.76 25.01
N ARG A 299 4.81 13.87 24.62
CA ARG A 299 6.01 14.23 23.84
C ARG A 299 5.94 13.61 22.46
N GLY A 300 6.55 14.25 21.46
CA GLY A 300 6.79 13.61 20.16
C GLY A 300 7.66 12.37 20.34
N ASN A 301 7.34 11.28 19.63
CA ASN A 301 8.06 10.00 19.74
C ASN A 301 8.77 9.64 18.43
N SER A 302 8.04 9.11 17.46
CA SER A 302 8.58 8.66 16.17
C SER A 302 7.56 8.92 15.07
N TYR A 303 7.85 8.45 13.87
CA TYR A 303 6.91 8.48 12.75
C TYR A 303 6.59 7.05 12.33
N PRO A 304 5.33 6.58 12.40
CA PRO A 304 4.96 5.25 11.92
C PRO A 304 5.03 5.11 10.39
N ARG A 305 4.73 6.20 9.68
CA ARG A 305 4.83 6.37 8.22
C ARG A 305 5.47 7.74 7.94
N VAL A 306 5.98 7.96 6.72
CA VAL A 306 6.43 9.29 6.28
C VAL A 306 5.31 10.32 6.52
N LEU A 307 5.66 11.43 7.20
CA LEU A 307 4.77 12.51 7.67
C LEU A 307 3.75 12.18 8.79
N TYR A 308 3.62 10.92 9.22
CA TYR A 308 2.73 10.55 10.33
C TYR A 308 3.41 10.76 11.67
N ARG A 309 3.04 11.78 12.45
CA ARG A 309 3.59 11.97 13.80
C ARG A 309 2.94 11.03 14.81
N SER A 310 3.76 10.37 15.63
CA SER A 310 3.32 9.68 16.84
C SER A 310 3.79 10.40 18.11
N PHE A 311 3.04 10.22 19.18
CA PHE A 311 3.25 10.83 20.49
C PHE A 311 3.37 9.76 21.57
N GLU A 312 4.06 10.08 22.65
CA GLU A 312 4.14 9.27 23.86
C GLU A 312 3.64 10.06 25.08
N CYS A 313 2.64 9.51 25.78
CA CYS A 313 2.05 10.14 26.96
C CYS A 313 3.05 10.28 28.10
N GLN A 314 3.17 11.50 28.65
CA GLN A 314 4.07 11.81 29.77
C GLN A 314 3.34 11.95 31.11
N ASN A 315 2.00 11.83 31.15
CA ASN A 315 1.23 11.81 32.41
C ASN A 315 1.59 10.58 33.28
N PRO A 316 2.19 10.72 34.48
CA PRO A 316 2.55 9.59 35.34
C PRO A 316 1.34 8.77 35.77
N SER A 317 0.18 9.41 35.93
CA SER A 317 -1.10 8.78 36.29
C SER A 317 -1.88 8.26 35.08
N CYS A 318 -1.20 7.93 33.97
CA CYS A 318 -1.83 7.29 32.83
C CYS A 318 -2.02 5.79 33.12
N PRO A 319 -3.23 5.22 32.99
CA PRO A 319 -3.47 3.80 33.28
C PRO A 319 -2.81 2.87 32.26
N ALA A 320 -2.42 3.39 31.09
CA ALA A 320 -1.85 2.60 29.99
C ALA A 320 -0.32 2.66 29.91
N ARG A 321 0.38 3.02 30.99
CA ARG A 321 1.84 2.88 31.03
C ARG A 321 2.23 1.39 31.03
N SER A 322 3.39 1.12 30.45
CA SER A 322 3.98 -0.22 30.38
C SER A 322 4.55 -0.67 31.74
N LYS A 323 4.92 -1.95 31.83
CA LYS A 323 5.61 -2.57 32.99
C LYS A 323 6.88 -1.86 33.47
N ILE A 324 7.59 -1.15 32.58
CA ILE A 324 8.78 -0.36 32.90
C ILE A 324 8.49 1.14 33.08
N GLY A 325 7.21 1.51 33.25
CA GLY A 325 6.79 2.89 33.47
C GLY A 325 6.74 3.77 32.22
N ARG A 326 7.05 3.25 31.03
CA ARG A 326 6.97 4.02 29.77
C ARG A 326 5.53 4.42 29.42
N GLY A 327 5.35 5.63 28.90
CA GLY A 327 4.06 6.13 28.41
C GLY A 327 3.46 5.36 27.23
N LYS A 328 2.13 5.43 27.07
CA LYS A 328 1.45 4.93 25.88
C LYS A 328 1.87 5.73 24.65
N ARG A 329 2.29 5.01 23.61
CA ARG A 329 2.56 5.54 22.27
C ARG A 329 1.31 5.46 21.40
N PHE A 330 1.03 6.49 20.62
CA PHE A 330 -0.12 6.53 19.72
C PHE A 330 0.08 7.60 18.63
N ASP A 331 -0.57 7.42 17.49
CA ASP A 331 -0.81 8.44 16.48
C ASP A 331 -2.31 8.78 16.42
N LEU A 332 -2.66 9.91 15.80
CA LEU A 332 -4.05 10.39 15.75
C LEU A 332 -4.97 9.44 14.99
N TYR A 333 -4.50 8.88 13.87
CA TYR A 333 -5.30 8.02 13.00
C TYR A 333 -5.66 6.70 13.70
N GLY A 334 -4.67 6.04 14.31
CA GLY A 334 -4.86 4.85 15.14
C GLY A 334 -5.76 5.11 16.35
N ALA A 335 -5.58 6.26 17.02
CA ALA A 335 -6.44 6.66 18.14
C ALA A 335 -7.90 6.87 17.70
N LYS A 336 -8.15 7.60 16.61
CA LYS A 336 -9.50 7.80 16.04
C LYS A 336 -10.15 6.45 15.75
N ARG A 337 -9.48 5.58 15.01
CA ARG A 337 -9.99 4.25 14.65
C ARG A 337 -10.36 3.39 15.85
N SER A 338 -9.55 3.44 16.92
CA SER A 338 -9.84 2.74 18.17
C SER A 338 -11.07 3.30 18.89
N MET A 339 -11.23 4.64 18.90
CA MET A 339 -12.39 5.29 19.51
C MET A 339 -13.67 5.01 18.76
N MET A 340 -13.61 4.98 17.43
CA MET A 340 -14.79 4.69 16.63
C MET A 340 -15.27 3.24 16.77
N LEU A 341 -14.36 2.25 16.88
CA LEU A 341 -14.74 0.88 17.26
C LEU A 341 -15.37 0.83 18.66
N SER A 342 -14.81 1.57 19.61
CA SER A 342 -15.31 1.59 20.99
C SER A 342 -16.69 2.23 21.10
N ARG A 343 -16.98 3.22 20.24
CA ARG A 343 -18.32 3.83 20.09
C ARG A 343 -19.35 2.82 19.61
N ASN A 344 -18.95 1.88 18.74
CA ASN A 344 -19.77 0.81 18.20
C ASN A 344 -21.12 1.30 17.63
N SER A 345 -21.09 2.33 16.78
CA SER A 345 -22.32 2.86 16.17
C SER A 345 -22.89 1.86 15.15
N LYS A 346 -24.21 1.60 15.23
CA LYS A 346 -24.94 0.77 14.25
C LYS A 346 -24.78 1.27 12.80
N ASN A 347 -24.58 2.57 12.64
CA ASN A 347 -24.41 3.22 11.34
C ASN A 347 -23.04 2.94 10.68
N ASP A 348 -22.08 2.37 11.41
CA ASP A 348 -20.74 2.06 10.91
C ASP A 348 -20.54 0.58 10.59
N HIS A 349 -21.52 -0.26 10.91
CA HIS A 349 -21.46 -1.68 10.56
C HIS A 349 -21.61 -1.87 9.04
N ILE A 350 -20.71 -2.69 8.49
CA ILE A 350 -20.71 -3.10 7.08
C ILE A 350 -21.48 -4.42 6.99
N ASP A 351 -22.52 -4.46 6.18
CA ASP A 351 -23.27 -5.69 5.93
C ASP A 351 -22.44 -6.71 5.13
N SER A 352 -22.84 -7.98 5.20
CA SER A 352 -22.11 -9.06 4.55
C SER A 352 -22.09 -8.96 3.03
N THR A 353 -23.09 -8.33 2.40
CA THR A 353 -23.12 -8.15 0.94
C THR A 353 -22.05 -7.15 0.51
N THR A 354 -21.98 -5.99 1.19
CA THR A 354 -20.96 -4.97 0.95
C THR A 354 -19.56 -5.50 1.25
N TYR A 355 -19.39 -6.23 2.35
CA TYR A 355 -18.10 -6.86 2.69
C TYR A 355 -17.64 -7.85 1.62
N THR A 356 -18.56 -8.69 1.12
CA THR A 356 -18.24 -9.70 0.09
C THR A 356 -17.89 -9.03 -1.24
N ALA A 357 -18.66 -8.01 -1.65
CA ALA A 357 -18.43 -7.28 -2.89
C ALA A 357 -17.07 -6.56 -2.92
N PHE A 358 -16.63 -5.98 -1.79
CA PHE A 358 -15.36 -5.23 -1.68
C PHE A 358 -14.23 -6.06 -1.06
N ARG A 359 -14.37 -7.39 -1.04
CA ARG A 359 -13.37 -8.31 -0.49
C ARG A 359 -12.11 -8.39 -1.37
N ARG A 360 -12.28 -8.21 -2.67
CA ARG A 360 -11.24 -8.18 -3.71
C ARG A 360 -11.25 -6.81 -4.37
N ASP A 361 -10.18 -6.48 -5.07
CA ASP A 361 -10.09 -5.27 -5.87
C ASP A 361 -10.68 -5.38 -7.28
N ILE A 362 -11.37 -6.48 -7.57
CA ILE A 362 -12.31 -6.61 -8.68
C ILE A 362 -13.73 -6.71 -8.11
N ILE A 363 -14.64 -5.87 -8.60
CA ILE A 363 -16.00 -5.71 -8.05
C ILE A 363 -17.03 -5.85 -9.17
N GLU A 364 -18.18 -6.48 -8.93
CA GLU A 364 -19.28 -6.42 -9.89
C GLU A 364 -19.78 -4.97 -10.09
N GLU A 365 -20.03 -4.56 -11.33
CA GLU A 365 -20.46 -3.18 -11.66
C GLU A 365 -21.68 -2.74 -10.83
N LYS A 366 -22.67 -3.62 -10.69
CA LYS A 366 -23.89 -3.36 -9.90
C LYS A 366 -23.62 -3.07 -8.43
N ASP A 367 -22.48 -3.52 -7.92
CA ASP A 367 -22.12 -3.42 -6.52
C ASP A 367 -21.39 -2.10 -6.19
N ILE A 368 -20.94 -1.37 -7.22
CA ILE A 368 -20.28 -0.07 -7.11
C ILE A 368 -21.35 1.01 -6.93
N THR A 369 -21.54 1.44 -5.68
CA THR A 369 -22.45 2.53 -5.34
C THR A 369 -21.79 3.54 -4.42
N ILE A 370 -22.16 4.81 -4.57
CA ILE A 370 -21.74 5.90 -3.69
C ILE A 370 -22.04 5.55 -2.21
N ASN A 371 -23.17 4.91 -1.94
CA ASN A 371 -23.59 4.52 -0.59
C ASN A 371 -22.66 3.50 0.07
N ARG A 372 -22.16 2.52 -0.70
CA ARG A 372 -21.19 1.55 -0.20
C ARG A 372 -19.84 2.19 0.03
N LEU A 373 -19.37 3.06 -0.88
CA LEU A 373 -18.13 3.81 -0.69
C LEU A 373 -18.19 4.72 0.56
N ILE A 374 -19.33 5.41 0.75
CA ILE A 374 -19.60 6.17 1.97
C ILE A 374 -19.51 5.28 3.21
N SER A 375 -20.15 4.12 3.20
CA SER A 375 -20.12 3.17 4.31
C SER A 375 -18.71 2.69 4.63
N LEU A 376 -17.90 2.41 3.61
CA LEU A 376 -16.55 1.84 3.75
C LEU A 376 -15.51 2.86 4.23
N TYR A 377 -15.64 4.13 3.85
CA TYR A 377 -14.56 5.13 4.02
C TYR A 377 -14.90 6.34 4.90
N SER A 378 -16.12 6.40 5.48
CA SER A 378 -16.52 7.44 6.44
C SER A 378 -17.26 6.84 7.63
N TRP A 379 -17.40 7.60 8.72
CA TRP A 379 -17.99 7.19 9.99
C TRP A 379 -19.28 7.94 10.29
N ASP A 380 -20.12 7.39 11.16
CA ASP A 380 -21.35 8.01 11.61
C ASP A 380 -21.08 9.40 12.21
N GLY A 381 -21.82 10.41 11.73
CA GLY A 381 -21.61 11.82 12.04
C GLY A 381 -20.58 12.55 11.15
N ASP A 382 -19.87 11.85 10.28
CA ASP A 382 -18.95 12.49 9.32
C ASP A 382 -19.70 13.30 8.25
N THR A 383 -19.02 14.29 7.70
CA THR A 383 -19.45 15.04 6.52
C THR A 383 -18.72 14.49 5.29
N VAL A 384 -19.48 14.10 4.27
CA VAL A 384 -19.00 13.61 2.99
C VAL A 384 -19.27 14.67 1.94
N GLU A 385 -18.29 14.98 1.11
CA GLU A 385 -18.50 15.76 -0.11
C GLU A 385 -18.50 14.84 -1.32
N VAL A 386 -19.52 14.97 -2.16
CA VAL A 386 -19.64 14.29 -3.44
C VAL A 386 -19.59 15.34 -4.56
N VAL A 387 -18.68 15.16 -5.51
CA VAL A 387 -18.40 16.09 -6.60
C VAL A 387 -18.80 15.46 -7.92
N ASN A 388 -19.56 16.22 -8.74
CA ASN A 388 -20.05 15.79 -10.06
C ASN A 388 -20.94 14.54 -10.02
N THR A 389 -21.52 14.23 -8.86
CA THR A 389 -22.33 13.03 -8.70
C THR A 389 -23.81 13.29 -8.95
N LYS A 390 -24.50 12.29 -9.50
CA LYS A 390 -25.95 12.33 -9.75
C LYS A 390 -26.82 11.99 -8.52
N THR A 391 -26.23 11.77 -7.34
CA THR A 391 -27.00 11.37 -6.15
C THR A 391 -27.86 12.52 -5.60
N ASP A 392 -29.12 12.22 -5.23
CA ASP A 392 -30.00 13.19 -4.61
C ASP A 392 -29.88 13.29 -3.07
N MET A 393 -29.04 12.45 -2.48
CA MET A 393 -28.95 12.29 -1.03
C MET A 393 -28.30 13.49 -0.31
N SER A 394 -28.92 13.93 0.79
CA SER A 394 -28.37 14.93 1.72
C SER A 394 -27.87 14.33 3.04
N LYS A 395 -28.28 13.09 3.35
CA LYS A 395 -27.84 12.31 4.51
C LYS A 395 -27.81 10.81 4.17
N TYR A 396 -26.92 10.07 4.82
CA TYR A 396 -26.87 8.60 4.71
C TYR A 396 -26.29 7.96 5.96
N ARG A 397 -27.06 7.08 6.63
CA ARG A 397 -26.64 6.39 7.86
C ARG A 397 -25.91 7.32 8.84
N GLY A 398 -26.55 8.44 9.18
CA GLY A 398 -26.03 9.45 10.10
C GLY A 398 -24.90 10.35 9.59
N ARG A 399 -24.43 10.16 8.35
CA ARG A 399 -23.46 11.06 7.68
C ARG A 399 -24.18 12.19 6.96
N LYS A 400 -23.59 13.38 6.97
CA LYS A 400 -24.05 14.53 6.18
C LYS A 400 -23.44 14.46 4.78
N ILE A 401 -24.25 14.62 3.74
CA ILE A 401 -23.78 14.58 2.35
C ILE A 401 -23.90 15.99 1.76
N ASN A 402 -22.77 16.59 1.44
CA ASN A 402 -22.66 17.83 0.71
C ASN A 402 -22.40 17.51 -0.76
N LYS A 403 -23.07 18.22 -1.66
CA LYS A 403 -22.84 18.08 -3.10
C LYS A 403 -22.17 19.32 -3.63
N SER A 404 -21.25 19.12 -4.56
CA SER A 404 -20.75 20.22 -5.39
C SER A 404 -20.62 19.76 -6.84
N ARG A 405 -20.66 20.74 -7.75
CA ARG A 405 -20.38 20.53 -9.16
C ARG A 405 -19.16 21.34 -9.52
N TYR A 406 -18.32 20.77 -10.36
CA TYR A 406 -17.13 21.40 -10.90
C TYR A 406 -17.17 21.24 -12.42
N ALA A 407 -17.31 22.35 -13.13
CA ALA A 407 -17.42 22.36 -14.59
C ALA A 407 -16.54 23.44 -15.26
N ASN A 408 -15.98 24.37 -14.48
CA ASN A 408 -15.18 25.47 -14.99
C ASN A 408 -13.75 25.33 -14.43
N PHE A 409 -12.78 25.21 -15.33
CA PHE A 409 -11.38 25.01 -14.99
C PHE A 409 -10.57 26.26 -15.32
N LYS A 410 -9.68 26.65 -14.40
CA LYS A 410 -8.75 27.75 -14.61
C LYS A 410 -7.49 27.32 -15.37
N LYS A 411 -7.25 26.01 -15.45
CA LYS A 411 -6.08 25.38 -16.09
C LYS A 411 -4.77 25.82 -15.44
N GLU A 412 -4.77 25.94 -14.11
CA GLU A 412 -3.61 26.33 -13.30
C GLU A 412 -2.71 25.14 -12.90
N VAL A 413 -3.16 23.91 -13.17
CA VAL A 413 -2.40 22.69 -12.89
C VAL A 413 -1.76 22.20 -14.17
N HIS A 414 -0.48 21.84 -14.09
CA HIS A 414 0.25 21.23 -15.17
C HIS A 414 1.03 20.03 -14.63
N PHE A 415 0.61 18.82 -15.01
CA PHE A 415 1.28 17.57 -14.63
C PHE A 415 2.80 17.59 -14.93
N SER A 416 3.19 18.22 -16.03
CA SER A 416 4.60 18.36 -16.43
C SER A 416 5.47 19.14 -15.44
N ASN A 417 4.86 19.94 -14.56
CA ASN A 417 5.58 20.78 -13.59
C ASN A 417 5.88 20.05 -12.28
N LEU A 418 5.44 18.80 -12.12
CA LEU A 418 5.79 17.99 -10.96
C LEU A 418 7.29 17.69 -10.95
N SER A 419 7.95 17.87 -9.81
CA SER A 419 9.40 17.65 -9.67
C SER A 419 9.86 16.25 -10.09
N LEU A 420 9.06 15.20 -9.83
CA LEU A 420 9.35 13.85 -10.32
C LEU A 420 9.35 13.76 -11.84
N VAL A 421 8.36 14.38 -12.50
CA VAL A 421 8.21 14.32 -13.95
C VAL A 421 9.34 15.08 -14.63
N GLN A 422 9.71 16.24 -14.09
CA GLN A 422 10.86 17.02 -14.58
C GLN A 422 12.17 16.22 -14.45
N LEU A 423 12.42 15.61 -13.29
CA LEU A 423 13.60 14.76 -13.06
C LEU A 423 13.65 13.60 -14.05
N LEU A 424 12.55 12.85 -14.20
CA LEU A 424 12.51 11.69 -15.11
C LEU A 424 12.69 12.09 -16.57
N LYS A 425 12.13 13.23 -17.01
CA LYS A 425 12.37 13.78 -18.36
C LYS A 425 13.83 14.13 -18.59
N SER A 426 14.48 14.79 -17.62
CA SER A 426 15.90 15.14 -17.70
C SER A 426 16.80 13.89 -17.77
N ILE A 427 16.46 12.85 -17.00
CA ILE A 427 17.16 11.56 -17.06
C ILE A 427 16.94 10.90 -18.43
N SER A 428 15.69 10.84 -18.90
CA SER A 428 15.36 10.22 -20.20
C SER A 428 16.06 10.89 -21.38
N GLY A 429 16.19 12.22 -21.35
CA GLY A 429 16.94 12.98 -22.36
C GLY A 429 18.46 12.76 -22.32
N SER A 430 18.96 12.12 -21.26
CA SER A 430 20.39 11.82 -21.07
C SER A 430 20.75 10.37 -21.41
N PHE A 431 19.79 9.56 -21.88
CA PHE A 431 20.08 8.17 -22.22
C PHE A 431 21.03 8.04 -23.40
N ILE A 432 21.97 7.10 -23.28
CA ILE A 432 22.96 6.74 -24.28
C ILE A 432 23.07 5.22 -24.37
N TYR A 433 23.32 4.71 -25.58
CA TYR A 433 23.55 3.28 -25.82
C TYR A 433 24.87 3.13 -26.58
N SER A 434 25.68 2.15 -26.18
CA SER A 434 26.97 1.88 -26.82
C SER A 434 26.78 1.09 -28.11
N ASP A 435 27.48 1.47 -29.17
CA ASP A 435 27.50 0.77 -30.47
C ASP A 435 28.53 -0.37 -30.55
N ASP A 436 29.39 -0.50 -29.53
CA ASP A 436 30.54 -1.42 -29.53
C ASP A 436 30.30 -2.70 -28.73
N ILE A 437 29.05 -2.98 -28.37
CA ILE A 437 28.71 -4.18 -27.59
C ILE A 437 28.76 -5.42 -28.51
N ASN A 438 29.58 -6.39 -28.12
CA ASN A 438 29.69 -7.65 -28.84
C ASN A 438 28.66 -8.67 -28.30
N ILE A 439 27.83 -9.22 -29.18
CA ILE A 439 26.85 -10.26 -28.85
C ILE A 439 27.57 -11.61 -28.80
N LYS A 440 28.00 -12.03 -27.59
CA LYS A 440 28.86 -13.22 -27.43
C LYS A 440 28.09 -14.54 -27.26
N LYS A 441 26.90 -14.51 -26.67
CA LYS A 441 26.19 -15.74 -26.26
C LYS A 441 24.70 -15.66 -26.58
N TYR A 442 24.30 -16.38 -27.62
CA TYR A 442 22.90 -16.58 -27.98
C TYR A 442 22.66 -17.96 -28.59
N ARG A 443 21.41 -18.39 -28.58
CA ARG A 443 20.93 -19.61 -29.24
C ARG A 443 19.78 -19.24 -30.16
N LYS A 444 19.77 -19.86 -31.33
CA LYS A 444 18.63 -19.85 -32.24
C LYS A 444 17.90 -21.19 -32.10
N VAL A 445 16.60 -21.14 -31.88
CA VAL A 445 15.70 -22.30 -31.88
C VAL A 445 14.62 -21.99 -32.90
N ASP A 446 14.51 -22.81 -33.95
CA ASP A 446 13.66 -22.56 -35.11
C ASP A 446 13.75 -21.11 -35.64
N SER A 447 12.70 -20.32 -35.48
CA SER A 447 12.64 -18.90 -35.87
C SER A 447 12.90 -17.91 -34.73
N SER A 448 13.15 -18.39 -33.51
CA SER A 448 13.32 -17.56 -32.32
C SER A 448 14.76 -17.49 -31.83
N TYR A 449 15.08 -16.42 -31.10
CA TYR A 449 16.42 -16.17 -30.56
C TYR A 449 16.39 -15.96 -29.05
N ILE A 450 17.34 -16.57 -28.35
CA ILE A 450 17.54 -16.43 -26.91
C ILE A 450 18.94 -15.86 -26.65
N PHE A 451 19.03 -14.69 -26.03
CA PHE A 451 20.28 -14.01 -25.69
C PHE A 451 20.56 -14.09 -24.19
N ASN A 452 21.81 -14.35 -23.82
CA ASN A 452 22.27 -14.19 -22.43
C ASN A 452 22.94 -12.82 -22.26
N GLY A 453 22.25 -11.89 -21.62
CA GLY A 453 22.77 -10.56 -21.32
C GLY A 453 21.69 -9.53 -21.05
N ASN A 454 22.11 -8.30 -20.80
CA ASN A 454 21.22 -7.19 -20.52
C ASN A 454 20.48 -6.74 -21.79
N SER A 455 19.15 -6.77 -21.78
CA SER A 455 18.33 -6.35 -22.92
C SER A 455 18.52 -4.88 -23.29
N THR A 456 18.76 -3.99 -22.32
CA THR A 456 19.01 -2.57 -22.59
C THR A 456 20.28 -2.36 -23.42
N ASP A 457 21.27 -3.25 -23.26
CA ASP A 457 22.53 -3.23 -24.04
C ASP A 457 22.38 -3.90 -25.41
N LEU A 458 21.67 -5.03 -25.46
CA LEU A 458 21.67 -5.91 -26.63
C LEU A 458 20.58 -5.57 -27.66
N VAL A 459 19.42 -5.05 -27.23
CA VAL A 459 18.32 -4.68 -28.14
C VAL A 459 18.76 -3.65 -29.19
N PRO A 460 19.49 -2.57 -28.86
CA PRO A 460 19.98 -1.63 -29.87
C PRO A 460 20.89 -2.26 -30.94
N MET A 461 21.49 -3.41 -30.66
CA MET A 461 22.48 -4.07 -31.51
C MET A 461 21.90 -5.14 -32.44
N LEU A 462 20.60 -5.44 -32.35
CA LEU A 462 19.97 -6.55 -33.08
C LEU A 462 20.11 -6.41 -34.60
N ASP A 463 19.78 -5.25 -35.18
CA ASP A 463 19.97 -5.05 -36.61
C ASP A 463 21.46 -5.08 -36.97
N LYS A 464 22.27 -4.25 -36.31
CA LYS A 464 23.68 -4.03 -36.64
C LYS A 464 24.55 -5.29 -36.55
N LYS A 465 24.27 -6.21 -35.62
CA LYS A 465 25.15 -7.37 -35.33
C LYS A 465 24.62 -8.70 -35.84
N ILE A 466 23.30 -8.85 -35.95
CA ILE A 466 22.67 -10.13 -36.33
C ILE A 466 21.59 -9.98 -37.42
N GLY A 467 21.37 -8.77 -37.94
CA GLY A 467 20.45 -8.51 -39.05
C GLY A 467 18.98 -8.71 -38.71
N LEU A 468 18.60 -8.69 -37.42
CA LEU A 468 17.20 -8.80 -37.00
C LEU A 468 16.51 -7.43 -37.15
N LYS A 469 15.50 -7.39 -38.01
CA LYS A 469 14.66 -6.22 -38.33
C LYS A 469 13.19 -6.57 -38.12
N ASN A 470 12.29 -5.61 -38.34
CA ASN A 470 10.84 -5.80 -38.33
C ASN A 470 10.35 -6.28 -36.94
N ILE A 471 10.68 -5.54 -35.90
CA ILE A 471 10.22 -5.80 -34.54
C ILE A 471 8.91 -5.06 -34.34
N ASN A 472 7.79 -5.77 -34.26
CA ASN A 472 6.47 -5.14 -34.15
C ASN A 472 5.82 -5.33 -32.77
N GLY A 473 6.44 -6.12 -31.91
CA GLY A 473 5.88 -6.51 -30.64
C GLY A 473 6.93 -6.48 -29.55
N ALA A 474 6.49 -6.14 -28.35
CA ALA A 474 7.17 -6.54 -27.14
C ALA A 474 6.14 -7.02 -26.11
N ILE A 475 6.47 -8.06 -25.36
CA ILE A 475 5.66 -8.49 -24.22
C ILE A 475 6.54 -9.02 -23.11
N THR A 476 6.26 -8.59 -21.88
CA THR A 476 7.06 -9.00 -20.73
C THR A 476 6.33 -8.86 -19.41
N SER A 477 6.90 -9.48 -18.38
CA SER A 477 6.67 -9.19 -16.98
C SER A 477 8.03 -8.83 -16.36
N PRO A 478 8.34 -7.54 -16.16
CA PRO A 478 9.64 -7.11 -15.63
C PRO A 478 9.88 -7.65 -14.21
N PRO A 479 11.12 -7.58 -13.70
CA PRO A 479 11.36 -7.76 -12.28
C PRO A 479 10.69 -6.64 -11.44
N TYR A 480 9.67 -6.95 -10.65
CA TYR A 480 8.96 -5.93 -9.86
C TYR A 480 9.82 -5.38 -8.71
N TYR A 481 9.84 -4.05 -8.53
CA TYR A 481 10.67 -3.35 -7.54
C TYR A 481 10.72 -4.05 -6.16
N ASN A 482 11.89 -4.60 -5.83
CA ASN A 482 12.20 -5.23 -4.54
C ASN A 482 11.19 -6.29 -4.08
N ALA A 483 10.45 -6.90 -5.01
CA ALA A 483 9.46 -7.93 -4.72
C ALA A 483 10.09 -9.32 -4.51
N ARG A 484 11.33 -9.51 -5.00
CA ARG A 484 12.07 -10.78 -4.98
C ARG A 484 13.54 -10.54 -4.72
N GLU A 485 14.24 -11.57 -4.23
CA GLU A 485 15.66 -11.48 -3.82
C GLU A 485 16.61 -11.15 -4.99
N TYR A 486 16.28 -11.59 -6.21
CA TYR A 486 17.05 -11.33 -7.44
C TYR A 486 16.79 -9.93 -8.04
N SER A 487 15.92 -9.15 -7.44
CA SER A 487 15.41 -7.90 -7.98
C SER A 487 15.55 -6.82 -6.91
N GLN A 488 16.72 -6.16 -6.85
CA GLN A 488 17.09 -5.26 -5.76
C GLN A 488 17.62 -3.93 -6.27
N TRP A 489 16.90 -2.85 -5.93
CA TRP A 489 17.32 -1.46 -6.13
C TRP A 489 17.38 -0.75 -4.78
N THR A 490 18.22 0.28 -4.72
CA THR A 490 18.41 1.10 -3.52
C THR A 490 17.15 1.88 -3.14
N ASN A 491 16.45 2.43 -4.14
CA ASN A 491 15.17 3.10 -4.02
C ASN A 491 14.34 2.97 -5.31
N LEU A 492 13.06 3.36 -5.23
CA LEU A 492 12.11 3.25 -6.34
C LEU A 492 12.52 4.05 -7.57
N LEU A 493 13.20 5.20 -7.43
CA LEU A 493 13.61 6.01 -8.58
C LEU A 493 14.67 5.29 -9.42
N CYS A 494 15.64 4.62 -8.78
CA CYS A 494 16.65 3.82 -9.50
C CYS A 494 15.98 2.72 -10.34
N TYR A 495 14.98 2.03 -9.78
CA TYR A 495 14.18 1.06 -10.52
C TYR A 495 13.46 1.69 -11.73
N LEU A 496 12.77 2.81 -11.52
CA LEU A 496 12.07 3.49 -12.60
C LEU A 496 13.00 3.93 -13.73
N VAL A 497 14.21 4.38 -13.40
CA VAL A 497 15.23 4.78 -14.39
C VAL A 497 15.69 3.59 -15.23
N ASP A 498 15.99 2.45 -14.62
CA ASP A 498 16.41 1.25 -15.37
C ASP A 498 15.28 0.73 -16.28
N MET A 499 14.04 0.69 -15.78
CA MET A 499 12.89 0.28 -16.58
C MET A 499 12.61 1.28 -17.73
N MET A 500 12.79 2.58 -17.48
CA MET A 500 12.61 3.63 -18.49
C MET A 500 13.69 3.54 -19.58
N SER A 501 14.94 3.26 -19.22
CA SER A 501 16.03 3.04 -20.17
C SER A 501 15.76 1.81 -21.04
N ASN A 502 15.31 0.70 -20.44
CA ASN A 502 14.93 -0.49 -21.20
C ASN A 502 13.75 -0.22 -22.17
N ALA A 503 12.71 0.47 -21.69
CA ALA A 503 11.57 0.84 -22.52
C ALA A 503 11.99 1.72 -23.72
N LYS A 504 12.96 2.63 -23.53
CA LYS A 504 13.54 3.46 -24.59
C LYS A 504 14.33 2.62 -25.60
N ALA A 505 15.16 1.68 -25.14
CA ALA A 505 15.90 0.79 -26.04
C ALA A 505 14.95 0.00 -26.97
N ILE A 506 13.83 -0.49 -26.43
CA ILE A 506 12.78 -1.16 -27.23
C ILE A 506 12.07 -0.17 -28.15
N PHE A 507 11.72 1.02 -27.65
CA PHE A 507 11.00 2.04 -28.43
C PHE A 507 11.76 2.39 -29.71
N ASP A 508 13.07 2.48 -29.63
CA ASP A 508 13.94 2.83 -30.77
C ASP A 508 13.97 1.74 -31.85
N GLN A 509 13.78 0.47 -31.48
CA GLN A 509 13.79 -0.68 -32.40
C GLN A 509 12.40 -1.09 -32.89
N LEU A 510 11.33 -0.71 -32.17
CA LEU A 510 9.96 -1.08 -32.49
C LEU A 510 9.49 -0.38 -33.78
N GLU A 511 8.79 -1.09 -34.66
CA GLU A 511 8.10 -0.52 -35.82
C GLU A 511 7.04 0.51 -35.38
N LEU A 512 6.67 1.43 -36.28
CA LEU A 512 5.75 2.53 -35.95
C LEU A 512 4.40 2.02 -35.44
N ASP A 513 3.85 0.98 -36.06
CA ASP A 513 2.59 0.32 -35.68
C ASP A 513 2.76 -0.68 -34.53
N GLY A 514 3.97 -0.83 -34.01
CA GLY A 514 4.29 -1.83 -33.01
C GLY A 514 3.69 -1.57 -31.62
N THR A 515 3.56 -2.66 -30.87
CA THR A 515 2.85 -2.71 -29.58
C THR A 515 3.74 -3.28 -28.49
N TYR A 516 3.71 -2.69 -27.30
CA TYR A 516 4.37 -3.24 -26.12
C TYR A 516 3.33 -3.52 -25.02
N ILE A 517 3.15 -4.80 -24.66
CA ILE A 517 2.39 -5.21 -23.48
C ILE A 517 3.31 -5.40 -22.26
N TYR A 518 3.05 -4.66 -21.20
CA TYR A 518 3.87 -4.67 -19.98
C TYR A 518 3.05 -5.15 -18.78
N ASN A 519 3.29 -6.39 -18.34
CA ASN A 519 2.57 -6.98 -17.20
C ASN A 519 3.20 -6.57 -15.87
N ILE A 520 2.49 -5.79 -15.05
CA ILE A 520 3.01 -5.25 -13.79
C ILE A 520 1.94 -5.21 -12.70
N GLY A 521 2.32 -5.61 -11.49
CA GLY A 521 1.48 -5.56 -10.30
C GLY A 521 1.94 -4.54 -9.27
N ASP A 522 1.00 -3.96 -8.52
CA ASP A 522 1.33 -3.12 -7.38
C ASP A 522 1.99 -3.90 -6.25
N VAL A 523 3.01 -3.31 -5.63
CA VAL A 523 3.78 -3.93 -4.55
C VAL A 523 3.62 -3.18 -3.24
N VAL A 524 3.73 -3.91 -2.12
CA VAL A 524 3.83 -3.29 -0.79
C VAL A 524 5.26 -3.41 -0.31
N GLY A 525 5.96 -2.28 -0.21
CA GLY A 525 7.39 -2.25 0.08
C GLY A 525 7.85 -0.88 0.57
N GLN A 526 9.12 -0.78 0.94
CA GLN A 526 9.77 0.49 1.28
C GLN A 526 10.20 1.18 -0.02
N ASP A 527 9.64 2.36 -0.34
CA ASP A 527 10.01 3.09 -1.56
C ASP A 527 11.44 3.67 -1.50
N ASN A 528 11.92 3.96 -0.29
CA ASN A 528 13.23 4.53 0.03
C ASN A 528 13.58 5.85 -0.69
N ILE A 529 12.60 6.54 -1.29
CA ILE A 529 12.82 7.79 -2.04
C ILE A 529 13.36 8.85 -1.10
N TYR A 530 12.59 9.20 -0.06
CA TYR A 530 12.98 10.24 0.90
C TYR A 530 13.62 9.66 2.17
N ILE A 531 13.14 8.51 2.63
CA ILE A 531 13.57 7.90 3.89
C ILE A 531 13.82 6.39 3.69
N ARG A 532 15.04 5.93 3.99
CA ARG A 532 15.39 4.51 3.99
C ARG A 532 15.09 3.85 5.34
N SER A 533 13.83 3.51 5.58
CA SER A 533 13.40 2.79 6.80
C SER A 533 12.00 2.19 6.64
N ASN A 534 11.54 1.43 7.63
CA ASN A 534 10.14 0.96 7.67
C ASN A 534 9.08 2.08 7.59
N MET A 535 9.46 3.35 7.82
CA MET A 535 8.55 4.49 7.67
C MET A 535 8.09 4.73 6.22
N SER A 536 8.90 4.36 5.23
CA SER A 536 8.55 4.51 3.80
C SER A 536 7.75 3.33 3.26
N LYS A 537 7.40 2.36 4.13
CA LYS A 537 6.60 1.20 3.72
C LYS A 537 5.19 1.63 3.34
N ARG A 538 4.83 1.44 2.07
CA ARG A 538 3.49 1.72 1.51
C ARG A 538 3.17 0.82 0.33
N ARG A 539 1.92 0.88 -0.15
CA ARG A 539 1.56 0.34 -1.47
C ARG A 539 2.11 1.28 -2.54
N GLN A 540 2.78 0.73 -3.53
CA GLN A 540 3.43 1.46 -4.62
C GLN A 540 2.68 1.13 -5.91
N MET A 541 2.19 2.17 -6.59
CA MET A 541 1.41 2.08 -7.84
C MET A 541 2.31 1.83 -9.06
N LEU A 542 2.98 0.67 -9.10
CA LEU A 542 3.98 0.38 -10.14
C LEU A 542 3.38 0.46 -11.55
N GLY A 543 2.12 0.09 -11.74
CA GLY A 543 1.43 0.26 -13.02
C GLY A 543 1.37 1.72 -13.47
N PHE A 544 1.01 2.65 -12.57
CA PHE A 544 0.92 4.07 -12.89
C PHE A 544 2.28 4.72 -13.08
N TYR A 545 3.29 4.35 -12.29
CA TYR A 545 4.66 4.82 -12.55
C TYR A 545 5.18 4.29 -13.90
N SER A 546 4.84 3.06 -14.28
CA SER A 546 5.21 2.48 -15.59
C SER A 546 4.58 3.25 -16.74
N ILE A 547 3.28 3.58 -16.66
CA ILE A 547 2.62 4.45 -17.65
C ILE A 547 3.39 5.76 -17.84
N VAL A 548 3.74 6.45 -16.75
CA VAL A 548 4.43 7.74 -16.82
C VAL A 548 5.81 7.63 -17.47
N ILE A 549 6.62 6.63 -17.11
CA ILE A 549 7.96 6.48 -17.71
C ILE A 549 7.89 6.08 -19.19
N PHE A 550 6.91 5.26 -19.59
CA PHE A 550 6.70 4.89 -20.99
C PHE A 550 6.27 6.12 -21.83
N GLU A 551 5.39 6.97 -21.31
CA GLU A 551 5.01 8.21 -22.00
C GLU A 551 6.14 9.23 -22.08
N ILE A 552 7.01 9.30 -21.07
CA ILE A 552 8.22 10.14 -21.12
C ILE A 552 9.16 9.66 -22.25
N VAL A 553 9.24 8.34 -22.47
CA VAL A 553 10.01 7.75 -23.56
C VAL A 553 9.40 8.08 -24.94
N GLY A 554 8.08 8.19 -25.03
CA GLY A 554 7.36 8.54 -26.25
C GLY A 554 6.22 7.59 -26.62
N TYR A 555 5.96 6.54 -25.83
CA TYR A 555 4.82 5.66 -26.06
C TYR A 555 3.49 6.38 -25.78
N LYS A 556 2.43 5.95 -26.45
CA LYS A 556 1.04 6.20 -26.07
C LYS A 556 0.47 5.01 -25.32
N THR A 557 -0.12 5.23 -24.16
CA THR A 557 -0.93 4.21 -23.47
C THR A 557 -2.24 4.06 -24.22
N ILE A 558 -2.49 2.90 -24.83
CA ILE A 558 -3.73 2.68 -25.62
C ILE A 558 -4.74 1.79 -24.89
N GLY A 559 -4.33 1.04 -23.87
CA GLY A 559 -5.25 0.16 -23.16
C GLY A 559 -4.62 -0.54 -21.97
N ASN A 560 -5.43 -1.34 -21.28
CA ASN A 560 -5.00 -2.18 -20.17
C ASN A 560 -5.88 -3.42 -20.11
N ILE A 561 -5.28 -4.59 -20.17
CA ILE A 561 -5.96 -5.85 -19.89
C ILE A 561 -5.70 -6.16 -18.42
N ILE A 562 -6.77 -6.23 -17.63
CA ILE A 562 -6.69 -6.52 -16.21
C ILE A 562 -6.68 -8.04 -16.05
N TRP A 563 -5.51 -8.57 -15.67
CA TRP A 563 -5.37 -9.99 -15.37
C TRP A 563 -5.94 -10.28 -13.98
N ASP A 564 -7.11 -10.90 -13.91
CA ASP A 564 -7.68 -11.43 -12.67
C ASP A 564 -7.04 -12.77 -12.29
N LYS A 565 -6.29 -12.78 -11.18
CA LYS A 565 -5.62 -13.97 -10.62
C LYS A 565 -6.55 -14.79 -9.72
N GLY A 566 -7.77 -14.33 -9.47
CA GLY A 566 -8.67 -14.92 -8.48
C GLY A 566 -8.27 -14.63 -7.03
N GLU A 567 -8.79 -15.43 -6.09
CA GLU A 567 -8.44 -15.29 -4.69
C GLU A 567 -7.06 -15.86 -4.38
N VAL A 568 -6.07 -14.98 -4.28
CA VAL A 568 -4.75 -15.34 -3.77
C VAL A 568 -4.82 -15.57 -2.25
N GLN A 569 -4.19 -16.63 -1.75
CA GLN A 569 -4.07 -16.84 -0.30
C GLN A 569 -3.35 -15.65 0.37
N SER A 570 -4.11 -14.82 1.08
CA SER A 570 -3.65 -13.55 1.64
C SER A 570 -4.04 -13.41 3.10
N LYS A 571 -3.08 -12.98 3.94
CA LYS A 571 -3.35 -12.65 5.34
C LYS A 571 -4.23 -11.39 5.52
N ARG A 572 -4.48 -10.60 4.46
CA ARG A 572 -5.28 -9.36 4.56
C ARG A 572 -6.72 -9.61 5.04
N ASN A 573 -7.26 -10.81 4.81
CA ASN A 573 -8.62 -11.18 5.21
C ASN A 573 -8.69 -12.25 6.31
N SER A 574 -7.59 -12.50 7.04
CA SER A 574 -7.58 -13.54 8.09
C SER A 574 -8.49 -13.24 9.29
N THR A 575 -9.02 -12.02 9.41
CA THR A 575 -10.07 -11.69 10.38
C THR A 575 -11.03 -10.66 9.77
N PRO A 576 -12.27 -11.05 9.45
CA PRO A 576 -13.23 -10.14 8.82
C PRO A 576 -13.71 -9.10 9.84
N ASN A 577 -13.41 -7.83 9.58
CA ASN A 577 -13.88 -6.71 10.40
C ASN A 577 -14.95 -5.92 9.63
N HIS A 578 -16.20 -6.15 9.99
CA HIS A 578 -17.40 -5.61 9.36
C HIS A 578 -17.71 -4.20 9.87
N PHE A 579 -16.72 -3.32 9.84
CA PHE A 579 -16.82 -1.95 10.31
C PHE A 579 -16.17 -0.99 9.31
N SER A 580 -16.73 0.21 9.18
CA SER A 580 -16.17 1.27 8.34
C SER A 580 -14.67 1.47 8.61
N GLY A 581 -13.88 1.72 7.57
CA GLY A 581 -12.43 1.93 7.68
C GLY A 581 -11.61 0.70 8.09
N TYR A 582 -12.20 -0.50 8.12
CA TYR A 582 -11.50 -1.74 8.42
C TYR A 582 -11.58 -2.81 7.31
N VAL A 583 -12.44 -2.62 6.31
CA VAL A 583 -12.47 -3.49 5.12
C VAL A 583 -11.31 -3.12 4.21
N LYS A 584 -10.45 -4.10 3.88
CA LYS A 584 -9.31 -3.92 2.99
C LYS A 584 -9.32 -5.02 1.93
N PRO A 585 -9.25 -4.69 0.63
CA PRO A 585 -9.31 -5.70 -0.42
C PRO A 585 -8.05 -6.56 -0.48
N ILE A 586 -8.22 -7.80 -0.93
CA ILE A 586 -7.14 -8.63 -1.47
C ILE A 586 -6.75 -8.07 -2.84
N ASN A 587 -5.45 -8.01 -3.09
CA ASN A 587 -4.93 -7.69 -4.41
C ASN A 587 -5.09 -8.92 -5.33
N ALA A 588 -6.10 -8.88 -6.19
CA ALA A 588 -6.53 -9.97 -7.05
C ALA A 588 -6.09 -9.79 -8.51
N PHE A 589 -5.68 -8.58 -8.93
CA PHE A 589 -5.30 -8.35 -10.32
C PHE A 589 -3.86 -7.90 -10.53
N GLU A 590 -3.42 -7.93 -11.79
CA GLU A 590 -2.24 -7.23 -12.30
C GLU A 590 -2.61 -6.50 -13.59
N HIS A 591 -1.86 -5.44 -13.91
CA HIS A 591 -2.04 -4.73 -15.17
C HIS A 591 -1.30 -5.47 -16.28
N CYS A 592 -1.88 -5.51 -17.47
CA CYS A 592 -1.18 -5.78 -18.72
C CYS A 592 -1.35 -4.52 -19.57
N LEU A 593 -0.48 -3.55 -19.33
CA LEU A 593 -0.53 -2.23 -19.94
C LEU A 593 -0.18 -2.35 -21.42
N ILE A 594 -1.00 -1.76 -22.29
CA ILE A 594 -0.79 -1.80 -23.74
C ILE A 594 -0.29 -0.44 -24.19
N PHE A 595 0.93 -0.41 -24.71
CA PHE A 595 1.59 0.77 -25.23
C PHE A 595 1.76 0.68 -26.75
N SER A 596 1.61 1.81 -27.43
CA SER A 596 1.81 1.97 -28.86
C SER A 596 2.92 2.98 -29.12
N LYS A 597 3.77 2.73 -30.12
CA LYS A 597 4.70 3.75 -30.63
C LYS A 597 3.98 4.82 -31.44
N ASN A 598 2.93 4.43 -32.17
CA ASN A 598 2.08 5.36 -32.90
C ASN A 598 1.14 6.12 -31.94
N SER A 599 1.27 7.45 -31.90
CA SER A 599 0.43 8.37 -31.11
C SER A 599 -1.02 8.47 -31.60
N ASP A 600 -1.28 8.10 -32.85
CA ASP A 600 -2.60 8.23 -33.48
C ASP A 600 -3.46 6.98 -33.27
N ARG A 601 -2.92 5.94 -32.62
CA ARG A 601 -3.64 4.70 -32.37
C ARG A 601 -4.79 4.90 -31.38
N ASP A 602 -5.95 4.34 -31.70
CA ASP A 602 -7.15 4.49 -30.88
C ASP A 602 -7.02 3.82 -29.50
N LEU A 603 -7.78 4.34 -28.54
CA LEU A 603 -7.89 3.74 -27.22
C LEU A 603 -8.74 2.46 -27.28
N ILE A 604 -8.32 1.47 -26.51
CA ILE A 604 -8.98 0.18 -26.34
C ILE A 604 -9.64 0.17 -24.97
N SER A 605 -10.91 -0.25 -24.95
CA SER A 605 -11.64 -0.43 -23.70
C SER A 605 -10.94 -1.43 -22.79
N THR A 606 -10.98 -1.18 -21.48
CA THR A 606 -10.40 -2.09 -20.50
C THR A 606 -11.15 -3.41 -20.50
N SER A 607 -10.42 -4.52 -20.63
CA SER A 607 -10.97 -5.86 -20.43
C SER A 607 -10.47 -6.45 -19.10
N VAL A 608 -11.24 -7.39 -18.55
CA VAL A 608 -10.88 -8.14 -17.34
C VAL A 608 -10.84 -9.61 -17.71
N GLU A 609 -9.67 -10.22 -17.63
CA GLU A 609 -9.42 -11.59 -18.05
C GLU A 609 -9.04 -12.45 -16.86
N TYR A 610 -9.86 -13.44 -16.54
CA TYR A 610 -9.51 -14.45 -15.55
C TYR A 610 -8.51 -15.44 -16.14
N ILE A 611 -7.30 -15.48 -15.57
CA ILE A 611 -6.23 -16.39 -15.95
C ILE A 611 -5.64 -16.98 -14.67
N GLU A 612 -5.69 -18.31 -14.53
CA GLU A 612 -5.17 -18.98 -13.33
C GLU A 612 -3.64 -18.78 -13.24
N PRO A 613 -3.11 -18.37 -12.06
CA PRO A 613 -1.67 -18.27 -11.88
C PRO A 613 -0.95 -19.62 -12.02
N VAL A 614 0.30 -19.59 -12.49
CA VAL A 614 1.12 -20.79 -12.61
C VAL A 614 1.34 -21.45 -11.24
N LYS A 615 1.02 -22.75 -11.12
CA LYS A 615 1.26 -23.55 -9.92
C LYS A 615 2.76 -23.90 -9.82
N LYS A 616 3.47 -23.20 -8.92
CA LYS A 616 4.94 -23.28 -8.79
C LYS A 616 5.45 -24.44 -7.95
N ILE A 617 4.61 -25.01 -7.11
CA ILE A 617 4.99 -26.03 -6.13
C ILE A 617 3.98 -27.16 -6.28
N ASN A 618 4.47 -28.37 -6.56
CA ASN A 618 3.62 -29.56 -6.62
C ASN A 618 3.18 -29.97 -5.20
N SER A 619 2.32 -30.98 -5.08
CA SER A 619 1.89 -31.53 -3.80
C SER A 619 3.02 -32.09 -2.92
N LYS A 620 4.25 -32.22 -3.46
CA LYS A 620 5.45 -32.71 -2.79
C LYS A 620 6.44 -31.61 -2.37
N GLY A 621 6.14 -30.33 -2.63
CA GLY A 621 6.99 -29.21 -2.23
C GLY A 621 8.11 -28.85 -3.22
N GLU A 622 8.14 -29.48 -4.39
CA GLU A 622 9.20 -29.29 -5.39
C GLU A 622 8.83 -28.17 -6.38
N ASN A 623 9.80 -27.30 -6.71
CA ASN A 623 9.63 -26.30 -7.76
C ASN A 623 9.78 -26.95 -9.13
N THR A 624 8.66 -27.22 -9.79
CA THR A 624 8.59 -27.94 -11.07
C THR A 624 9.15 -27.16 -12.26
N LEU A 625 9.29 -25.83 -12.14
CA LEU A 625 9.64 -24.96 -13.27
C LEU A 625 11.02 -24.31 -13.14
N GLY A 626 11.73 -24.49 -12.02
CA GLY A 626 13.08 -23.95 -11.80
C GLY A 626 13.17 -22.41 -11.68
N HIS A 627 12.10 -21.69 -12.02
CA HIS A 627 11.99 -20.22 -11.95
C HIS A 627 10.97 -19.81 -10.87
N THR A 628 11.29 -18.75 -10.14
CA THR A 628 10.49 -18.33 -8.98
C THR A 628 9.22 -17.55 -9.34
N ALA A 629 9.11 -17.05 -10.58
CA ALA A 629 7.97 -16.25 -11.03
C ALA A 629 7.70 -16.29 -12.54
N PRO A 630 7.51 -17.46 -13.18
CA PRO A 630 6.97 -17.48 -14.54
C PRO A 630 5.53 -16.98 -14.53
N TYR A 631 5.18 -16.12 -15.49
CA TYR A 631 3.79 -15.76 -15.76
C TYR A 631 3.13 -16.83 -16.67
N PRO A 632 1.79 -16.95 -16.72
CA PRO A 632 1.10 -17.96 -17.55
C PRO A 632 1.32 -17.73 -19.05
N GLU A 633 1.43 -18.80 -19.86
CA GLU A 633 1.54 -18.70 -21.34
C GLU A 633 0.41 -17.89 -21.97
N ARG A 634 -0.81 -17.98 -21.41
CA ARG A 634 -1.95 -17.17 -21.87
C ARG A 634 -1.72 -15.67 -21.75
N ILE A 635 -0.89 -15.21 -20.80
CA ILE A 635 -0.47 -13.80 -20.73
C ILE A 635 0.46 -13.46 -21.89
N ALA A 636 1.42 -14.33 -22.24
CA ALA A 636 2.31 -14.12 -23.38
C ALA A 636 1.53 -14.03 -24.71
N LYS A 637 0.45 -14.81 -24.82
CA LYS A 637 -0.45 -14.81 -25.99
C LYS A 637 -1.31 -13.55 -26.11
N LEU A 638 -1.36 -12.66 -25.10
CA LEU A 638 -2.13 -11.40 -25.18
C LEU A 638 -1.61 -10.45 -26.27
N ILE A 639 -0.36 -10.59 -26.70
CA ILE A 639 0.23 -9.74 -27.74
C ILE A 639 -0.27 -10.09 -29.14
N ILE A 640 -0.71 -11.33 -29.37
CA ILE A 640 -1.04 -11.89 -30.69
C ILE A 640 -1.99 -11.01 -31.52
N PRO A 641 -3.09 -10.44 -30.97
CA PRO A 641 -3.99 -9.58 -31.74
C PRO A 641 -3.35 -8.27 -32.22
N PHE A 642 -2.16 -7.93 -31.73
CA PHE A 642 -1.48 -6.67 -31.98
C PHE A 642 -0.24 -6.80 -32.87
N VAL A 643 0.13 -8.02 -33.27
CA VAL A 643 1.37 -8.31 -34.00
C VAL A 643 1.11 -9.19 -35.23
N LYS A 644 1.89 -8.94 -36.28
CA LYS A 644 2.01 -9.74 -37.50
C LYS A 644 2.89 -10.97 -37.28
N LYS A 645 2.58 -12.05 -37.99
CA LYS A 645 3.17 -13.38 -37.80
C LYS A 645 4.60 -13.51 -38.34
N ASP A 646 4.93 -12.71 -39.34
CA ASP A 646 6.22 -12.63 -40.04
C ASP A 646 7.16 -11.54 -39.49
N GLU A 647 6.84 -11.01 -38.31
CA GLU A 647 7.61 -9.98 -37.60
C GLU A 647 8.00 -10.50 -36.20
N TYR A 648 8.99 -9.88 -35.55
CA TYR A 648 9.53 -10.35 -34.28
C TYR A 648 8.83 -9.71 -33.07
N VAL A 649 8.54 -10.53 -32.06
CA VAL A 649 8.12 -10.09 -30.73
C VAL A 649 9.26 -10.21 -29.71
N ILE A 650 9.58 -9.13 -29.01
CA ILE A 650 10.65 -9.10 -28.00
C ILE A 650 10.11 -9.39 -26.58
N ASP A 651 10.85 -10.21 -25.83
CA ASP A 651 10.77 -10.25 -24.36
C ASP A 651 12.10 -9.82 -23.72
N PRO A 652 12.20 -8.58 -23.20
CA PRO A 652 13.43 -8.09 -22.56
C PRO A 652 13.78 -8.76 -21.22
N PHE A 653 12.86 -9.51 -20.61
CA PHE A 653 13.02 -10.16 -19.31
C PHE A 653 12.49 -11.61 -19.36
N LEU A 654 13.12 -12.43 -20.21
CA LEU A 654 12.62 -13.74 -20.64
C LEU A 654 12.39 -14.74 -19.49
N GLY A 655 13.20 -14.69 -18.43
CA GLY A 655 13.12 -15.61 -17.31
C GLY A 655 13.27 -17.06 -17.75
N SER A 656 12.19 -17.85 -17.62
CA SER A 656 12.19 -19.27 -17.96
C SER A 656 11.81 -19.60 -19.41
N GLY A 657 11.71 -18.61 -20.30
CA GLY A 657 11.39 -18.85 -21.71
C GLY A 657 9.91 -18.91 -22.06
N THR A 658 9.00 -18.60 -21.12
CA THR A 658 7.55 -18.78 -21.32
C THR A 658 7.03 -18.05 -22.56
N THR A 659 7.54 -16.86 -22.83
CA THR A 659 7.11 -16.03 -23.97
C THR A 659 7.43 -16.69 -25.30
N ILE A 660 8.65 -17.20 -25.45
CA ILE A 660 9.10 -17.86 -26.67
C ILE A 660 8.28 -19.13 -26.89
N ILE A 661 8.12 -19.95 -25.85
CA ILE A 661 7.30 -21.18 -25.87
C ILE A 661 5.89 -20.87 -26.38
N ALA A 662 5.22 -19.91 -25.76
CA ALA A 662 3.84 -19.57 -26.06
C ALA A 662 3.67 -19.00 -27.48
N LEU A 663 4.66 -18.27 -27.99
CA LEU A 663 4.60 -17.67 -29.34
C LEU A 663 4.99 -18.68 -30.43
N GLU A 664 5.94 -19.57 -30.18
CA GLU A 664 6.32 -20.63 -31.11
C GLU A 664 5.18 -21.61 -31.37
N GLU A 665 4.42 -22.00 -30.33
CA GLU A 665 3.22 -22.83 -30.47
C GLU A 665 2.18 -22.23 -31.44
N GLU A 666 2.14 -20.91 -31.55
CA GLU A 666 1.21 -20.17 -32.41
C GLU A 666 1.86 -19.80 -33.77
N GLY A 667 3.13 -20.18 -33.96
CA GLY A 667 3.94 -19.93 -35.15
C GLY A 667 4.43 -18.49 -35.30
N TYR A 668 4.63 -17.77 -34.20
CA TYR A 668 5.18 -16.41 -34.18
C TYR A 668 6.69 -16.44 -33.91
N MET A 669 7.42 -15.48 -34.51
CA MET A 669 8.85 -15.31 -34.27
C MET A 669 9.08 -14.44 -33.03
N SER A 670 10.07 -14.82 -32.20
CA SER A 670 10.31 -14.10 -30.95
C SER A 670 11.79 -13.98 -30.59
N VAL A 671 12.11 -12.97 -29.79
CA VAL A 671 13.47 -12.70 -29.31
C VAL A 671 13.43 -12.46 -27.82
N GLY A 672 14.11 -13.29 -27.04
CA GLY A 672 14.15 -13.19 -25.59
C GLY A 672 15.53 -12.89 -25.04
N PHE A 673 15.58 -12.11 -23.97
CA PHE A 673 16.81 -11.74 -23.26
C PHE A 673 16.74 -12.16 -21.80
N GLU A 674 17.78 -12.82 -21.31
CA GLU A 674 17.92 -13.17 -19.90
C GLU A 674 19.32 -12.83 -19.39
N LEU A 675 19.38 -12.05 -18.31
CA LEU A 675 20.64 -11.58 -17.73
C LEU A 675 21.37 -12.71 -17.00
N GLU A 676 20.64 -13.46 -16.16
CA GLU A 676 21.21 -14.50 -15.33
C GLU A 676 21.43 -15.78 -16.14
N THR A 677 22.71 -16.17 -16.29
CA THR A 677 23.09 -17.34 -17.09
C THR A 677 22.32 -18.61 -16.71
N LYS A 678 22.01 -18.80 -15.42
CA LYS A 678 21.23 -19.97 -14.96
C LYS A 678 19.81 -20.01 -15.55
N TYR A 679 19.11 -18.88 -15.60
CA TYR A 679 17.77 -18.81 -16.16
C TYR A 679 17.80 -18.84 -17.68
N TYR A 680 18.85 -18.28 -18.29
CA TYR A 680 19.10 -18.42 -19.72
C TYR A 680 19.22 -19.90 -20.13
N GLU A 681 20.07 -20.70 -19.46
CA GLU A 681 20.22 -22.12 -19.78
C GLU A 681 18.90 -22.90 -19.56
N LEU A 682 18.13 -22.52 -18.54
CA LEU A 682 16.80 -23.09 -18.31
C LEU A 682 15.84 -22.78 -19.46
N ALA A 683 15.78 -21.52 -19.91
CA ALA A 683 14.95 -21.10 -21.04
C ALA A 683 15.34 -21.86 -22.32
N VAL A 684 16.64 -21.93 -22.63
CA VAL A 684 17.20 -22.68 -23.75
C VAL A 684 16.75 -24.15 -23.70
N ASN A 685 16.94 -24.83 -22.56
CA ASN A 685 16.56 -26.23 -22.42
C ASN A 685 15.05 -26.46 -22.57
N ARG A 686 14.22 -25.55 -22.04
CA ARG A 686 12.76 -25.67 -22.15
C ARG A 686 12.28 -25.50 -23.59
N VAL A 687 12.79 -24.48 -24.28
CA VAL A 687 12.43 -24.17 -25.67
C VAL A 687 12.91 -25.28 -26.63
N TYR A 688 14.13 -25.80 -26.46
CA TYR A 688 14.63 -26.93 -27.28
C TYR A 688 13.85 -28.23 -27.08
N ASN A 689 13.42 -28.53 -25.85
CA ASN A 689 12.65 -29.74 -25.59
C ASN A 689 11.27 -29.70 -26.26
N LEU A 690 10.66 -28.53 -26.47
CA LEU A 690 9.39 -28.38 -27.20
C LEU A 690 9.54 -28.64 -28.70
N SER A 691 10.59 -28.08 -29.31
CA SER A 691 10.89 -28.27 -30.74
C SER A 691 11.32 -29.71 -31.09
N SER A 692 11.60 -30.55 -30.08
CA SER A 692 11.91 -31.98 -30.27
C SER A 692 10.67 -32.89 -30.37
N PHE A 693 9.46 -32.37 -30.11
CA PHE A 693 8.19 -33.12 -30.12
C PHE A 693 7.23 -32.74 -31.26
N VAL A 694 7.61 -31.78 -32.11
CA VAL A 694 6.89 -31.39 -33.35
C VAL A 694 7.67 -31.95 -34.54
#